data_AF-A0A9P8IN09-F1
#
_entry.id   AF-A0A9P8IN09-F1
#
_cell.length_a   1.000
_cell.length_b   1.000
_cell.length_c   1.000
_cell.angle_alpha   90.00
_cell.angle_beta   90.00
_cell.angle_gamma   90.00
#
_symmetry.space_group_name_H-M   'P 1'
#
loop_
_entity.id
_entity.type
_entity.pdbx_description
1 polymer ?
#
loop_
_entity_poly.entity_id
_entity_poly.type
_entity_poly.pdbx_seq_one_letter_code
_entity_poly.pdbx_strand_id
1 'polypeptide(L)'
;MDWDLFLLARDLNDFLEDPTNESIFAHVKFEAARGYIIEIPAELFRWRLEHDCKLVVVVAESKKAMMDKSLMPKVGTTVREALSTGHPVRSDVVVYTYSELFTLLKSFRDQNFWNQASQFFCFPFTTFLMDVDPGFSAEFVLALNAATIFTNTFNQQNPGTTMRLITMSPEPIHPFILKLFQRFHSVRFYEIPPIEDNYAPQHVDSRNMKKALRNIREWIERHGRNQKNTIITFCGADLMPDEWRGDPFIENFRQIQVIHAGILGIIQSSNENMLISFPETFETDFKLEYSGSVHIVGSPVRKRRILDRQTGHEVEATLVLSKREREAQISAASWFYIDDRFVRFYAPYDYVTSPDVDFPRRMKFACEQIEGFVAAWTDLGNWPDETFDILSHVLNVENAMATDIALPPNTVPSATADGDSIDYYNINSALDRTQQRLQLQGLIGLNYTFGTAIPANRERFFHDLNQVTNYNGKAAYATALESAPKLSQLKMHLLAALWVGMKRLIQVDWRDNDRNVSREVDSLIGFSSTATIAKYGTLWSKLGLMEALWAKHASGFCPDSTASQIIDGRISASTFARSMWMSYRQNISALAAREGVAMPSVDGFFLRDFEIREDDYDQLCRDFIKAYSNQIGIVTMKRGDVLHIKDFASGERLDCTADVLNLVDWAYIAEKETDSRFLGFYTTASRVSQRTRTEISDWNWIPAGLWADWNQEVQGGTEAFKTHGAASPSRRVHKSHRNPDEVPK
;
A
#
# COMPACT_ATOMS: atom_id res chain seq x y z
N MET A 1 -1.82 -23.65 -32.82
CA MET A 1 -1.52 -24.05 -31.43
C MET A 1 -0.06 -24.41 -31.43
N ASP A 2 0.72 -23.69 -30.63
CA ASP A 2 2.18 -23.79 -30.62
C ASP A 2 2.59 -25.11 -29.96
N TRP A 3 3.48 -25.89 -30.57
CA TRP A 3 3.89 -27.20 -30.05
C TRP A 3 4.56 -27.09 -28.68
N ASP A 4 5.23 -25.98 -28.40
CA ASP A 4 5.90 -25.70 -27.13
C ASP A 4 4.91 -25.45 -25.99
N LEU A 5 3.79 -24.79 -26.27
CA LEU A 5 2.68 -24.61 -25.32
C LEU A 5 2.02 -25.95 -24.96
N PHE A 6 1.88 -26.85 -25.93
CA PHE A 6 1.32 -28.18 -25.72
C PHE A 6 2.22 -29.06 -24.82
N LEU A 7 3.54 -29.05 -25.06
CA LEU A 7 4.50 -29.77 -24.23
C LEU A 7 4.54 -29.23 -22.79
N LEU A 8 4.49 -27.90 -22.64
CA LEU A 8 4.44 -27.27 -21.32
C LEU A 8 3.16 -27.62 -20.54
N ALA A 9 2.01 -27.64 -21.20
CA ALA A 9 0.75 -28.04 -20.57
C ALA A 9 0.78 -29.51 -20.13
N ARG A 10 1.43 -30.39 -20.90
CA ARG A 10 1.63 -31.79 -20.52
C ARG A 10 2.54 -31.91 -19.29
N ASP A 11 3.70 -31.26 -19.30
CA ASP A 11 4.66 -31.35 -18.19
C ASP A 11 4.12 -30.73 -16.89
N LEU A 12 3.28 -29.68 -16.99
CA LEU A 12 2.54 -29.13 -15.85
C LEU A 12 1.48 -30.13 -15.34
N ASN A 13 0.81 -30.84 -16.25
CA ASN A 13 -0.15 -31.87 -15.87
C ASN A 13 0.50 -33.04 -15.14
N ASP A 14 1.65 -33.52 -15.62
CA ASP A 14 2.40 -34.61 -14.98
C ASP A 14 2.78 -34.24 -13.54
N PHE A 15 3.24 -33.00 -13.30
CA PHE A 15 3.55 -32.51 -11.95
C PHE A 15 2.36 -32.52 -11.01
N LEU A 16 1.20 -32.13 -11.52
CA LEU A 16 -0.03 -32.03 -10.76
C LEU A 16 -0.65 -33.39 -10.44
N GLU A 17 -0.41 -34.43 -11.25
CA GLU A 17 -1.03 -35.76 -11.08
C GLU A 17 -0.15 -36.80 -10.43
N ASP A 18 1.17 -36.72 -10.61
CA ASP A 18 2.07 -37.76 -10.12
C ASP A 18 2.14 -37.70 -8.58
N PRO A 19 1.50 -38.63 -7.85
CA PRO A 19 1.54 -38.64 -6.38
C PRO A 19 2.93 -39.02 -5.87
N THR A 20 3.79 -39.56 -6.74
CA THR A 20 5.18 -39.92 -6.42
C THR A 20 6.15 -38.76 -6.60
N ASN A 21 5.69 -37.64 -7.18
CA ASN A 21 6.52 -36.46 -7.34
C ASN A 21 6.77 -35.79 -5.97
N GLU A 22 8.03 -35.85 -5.53
CA GLU A 22 8.50 -35.26 -4.27
C GLU A 22 8.35 -33.72 -4.22
N SER A 23 8.31 -33.05 -5.38
CA SER A 23 8.18 -31.59 -5.44
C SER A 23 6.73 -31.15 -5.28
N ILE A 24 6.33 -30.55 -4.16
CA ILE A 24 4.96 -30.03 -3.97
C ILE A 24 4.78 -28.57 -4.46
N PHE A 25 5.89 -27.89 -4.78
CA PHE A 25 5.90 -26.48 -5.17
C PHE A 25 6.41 -26.29 -6.60
N ALA A 26 5.79 -25.34 -7.31
CA ALA A 26 6.28 -24.90 -8.61
C ALA A 26 6.18 -23.38 -8.79
N HIS A 27 6.96 -22.89 -9.74
CA HIS A 27 6.87 -21.52 -10.25
C HIS A 27 6.77 -21.53 -11.77
N VAL A 28 5.78 -20.79 -12.27
CA VAL A 28 5.55 -20.58 -13.70
C VAL A 28 5.90 -19.14 -14.01
N LYS A 29 7.01 -18.96 -14.72
CA LYS A 29 7.33 -17.68 -15.35
C LYS A 29 6.56 -17.61 -16.67
N PHE A 30 5.91 -16.49 -16.93
CA PHE A 30 5.37 -16.19 -18.25
C PHE A 30 6.00 -14.89 -18.75
N GLU A 31 6.02 -14.62 -20.04
CA GLU A 31 6.27 -13.25 -20.48
C GLU A 31 4.99 -12.44 -20.33
N ALA A 32 5.11 -11.20 -19.85
CA ALA A 32 4.00 -10.25 -19.76
C ALA A 32 3.49 -9.90 -21.18
N ALA A 33 2.73 -10.81 -21.79
CA ALA A 33 2.19 -10.63 -23.13
C ALA A 33 0.66 -10.64 -23.05
N ARG A 34 0.11 -9.42 -23.20
CA ARG A 34 -1.28 -9.10 -23.55
C ARG A 34 -2.35 -9.65 -22.62
N GLY A 35 -2.88 -8.80 -21.73
CA GLY A 35 -4.33 -8.65 -21.61
C GLY A 35 -5.16 -9.91 -21.33
N TYR A 36 -4.54 -10.98 -20.85
CA TYR A 36 -5.15 -12.27 -20.56
C TYR A 36 -4.76 -12.63 -19.14
N ILE A 37 -5.73 -12.39 -18.26
CA ILE A 37 -5.92 -13.12 -17.02
C ILE A 37 -5.45 -14.54 -17.24
N ILE A 38 -4.51 -15.00 -16.39
CA ILE A 38 -4.14 -16.39 -16.18
C ILE A 38 -4.84 -17.28 -17.20
N GLU A 39 -4.32 -17.37 -18.43
CA GLU A 39 -4.74 -18.46 -19.29
C GLU A 39 -4.06 -19.68 -18.69
N ILE A 40 -4.68 -20.22 -17.62
CA ILE A 40 -4.63 -21.66 -17.39
C ILE A 40 -4.91 -22.21 -18.79
N PRO A 41 -3.93 -22.86 -19.44
CA PRO A 41 -4.10 -23.26 -20.82
C PRO A 41 -5.46 -23.93 -20.94
N ALA A 42 -6.33 -23.46 -21.83
CA ALA A 42 -7.74 -23.90 -21.85
C ALA A 42 -7.85 -25.43 -21.91
N GLU A 43 -6.81 -26.08 -22.43
CA GLU A 43 -6.58 -27.52 -22.48
C GLU A 43 -6.26 -28.12 -21.11
N LEU A 44 -5.35 -27.52 -20.32
CA LEU A 44 -5.09 -27.89 -18.93
C LEU A 44 -6.36 -27.77 -18.10
N PHE A 45 -7.11 -26.68 -18.30
CA PHE A 45 -8.38 -26.44 -17.63
C PHE A 45 -9.47 -27.45 -18.02
N ARG A 46 -9.67 -27.69 -19.32
CA ARG A 46 -10.66 -28.65 -19.86
C ARG A 46 -10.36 -30.07 -19.38
N TRP A 47 -9.10 -30.48 -19.45
CA TRP A 47 -8.66 -31.81 -19.01
C TRP A 47 -8.82 -32.02 -17.51
N ARG A 48 -8.62 -30.97 -16.69
CA ARG A 48 -8.83 -31.03 -15.24
C ARG A 48 -10.28 -31.09 -14.83
N LEU A 49 -11.20 -30.57 -15.65
CA LEU A 49 -12.62 -30.68 -15.35
C LEU A 49 -13.12 -32.14 -15.42
N GLU A 50 -12.39 -33.01 -16.14
CA GLU A 50 -12.67 -34.44 -16.31
C GLU A 50 -12.12 -35.32 -15.16
N HIS A 51 -11.31 -34.77 -14.26
CA HIS A 51 -10.65 -35.49 -13.14
C HIS A 51 -11.08 -34.89 -11.78
N ASP A 52 -11.05 -35.66 -10.68
CA ASP A 52 -11.50 -35.29 -9.31
C ASP A 52 -10.58 -34.21 -8.65
N CYS A 53 -10.51 -33.01 -9.26
CA CYS A 53 -9.58 -31.95 -8.91
C CYS A 53 -10.28 -30.64 -8.50
N LYS A 54 -9.74 -29.97 -7.48
CA LYS A 54 -10.10 -28.60 -7.12
C LYS A 54 -9.00 -27.62 -7.50
N LEU A 55 -9.37 -26.58 -8.25
CA LEU A 55 -8.50 -25.47 -8.61
C LEU A 55 -8.84 -24.25 -7.74
N VAL A 56 -7.87 -23.81 -6.95
CA VAL A 56 -7.97 -22.62 -6.10
C VAL A 56 -7.12 -21.52 -6.73
N VAL A 57 -7.77 -20.59 -7.43
CA VAL A 57 -7.11 -19.44 -8.05
C VAL A 57 -7.05 -18.30 -7.05
N VAL A 58 -5.86 -17.74 -6.84
CA VAL A 58 -5.62 -16.73 -5.83
C VAL A 58 -4.99 -15.50 -6.48
N VAL A 59 -5.67 -14.36 -6.32
CA VAL A 59 -5.30 -13.10 -6.99
C VAL A 59 -5.43 -11.90 -6.05
N ALA A 60 -4.91 -10.74 -6.47
CA ALA A 60 -5.18 -9.49 -5.78
C ALA A 60 -6.68 -9.11 -5.81
N GLU A 61 -7.15 -8.37 -4.80
CA GLU A 61 -8.52 -7.82 -4.71
C GLU A 61 -8.95 -7.13 -6.01
N SER A 62 -8.06 -6.32 -6.59
CA SER A 62 -8.30 -5.57 -7.82
C SER A 62 -8.54 -6.46 -9.06
N LYS A 63 -8.04 -7.70 -9.05
CA LYS A 63 -8.17 -8.66 -10.15
C LYS A 63 -9.36 -9.62 -9.97
N LYS A 64 -9.90 -9.80 -8.75
CA LYS A 64 -10.97 -10.78 -8.47
C LYS A 64 -12.21 -10.59 -9.34
N ALA A 65 -12.77 -9.38 -9.37
CA ALA A 65 -13.96 -9.10 -10.19
C ALA A 65 -13.74 -9.37 -11.69
N MET A 66 -12.50 -9.30 -12.17
CA MET A 66 -12.15 -9.63 -13.54
C MET A 66 -12.05 -11.14 -13.76
N MET A 67 -11.46 -11.88 -12.81
CA MET A 67 -11.46 -13.35 -12.82
C MET A 67 -12.89 -13.89 -12.87
N ASP A 68 -13.77 -13.36 -12.01
CA ASP A 68 -15.17 -13.77 -11.96
C ASP A 68 -15.90 -13.54 -13.30
N LYS A 69 -15.53 -12.51 -14.05
CA LYS A 69 -16.15 -12.18 -15.35
C LYS A 69 -15.53 -12.89 -16.56
N SER A 70 -14.30 -13.39 -16.44
CA SER A 70 -13.55 -13.97 -17.56
C SER A 70 -13.38 -15.49 -17.42
N LEU A 71 -12.99 -15.97 -16.23
CA LEU A 71 -12.72 -17.36 -15.95
C LEU A 71 -14.02 -18.12 -15.69
N MET A 72 -14.90 -17.62 -14.81
CA MET A 72 -16.12 -18.36 -14.43
C MET A 72 -17.08 -18.65 -15.60
N PRO A 73 -17.25 -17.77 -16.61
CA PRO A 73 -18.00 -18.12 -17.82
C PRO A 73 -17.34 -19.20 -18.67
N LYS A 74 -16.00 -19.21 -18.76
CA LYS A 74 -15.24 -20.28 -19.43
C LYS A 74 -15.40 -21.61 -18.67
N VAL A 75 -15.36 -21.57 -17.33
CA VAL A 75 -15.66 -22.72 -16.44
C VAL A 75 -17.05 -23.26 -16.76
N GLY A 76 -18.08 -22.43 -16.67
CA GLY A 76 -19.46 -22.86 -16.92
C GLY A 76 -19.72 -23.36 -18.35
N THR A 77 -19.02 -22.82 -19.34
CA THR A 77 -19.12 -23.31 -20.74
C THR A 77 -18.49 -24.69 -20.89
N THR A 78 -17.30 -24.89 -20.31
CA THR A 78 -16.59 -26.16 -20.37
C THR A 78 -17.32 -27.25 -19.58
N VAL A 79 -17.87 -26.92 -18.40
CA VAL A 79 -18.72 -27.82 -17.61
C VAL A 79 -19.97 -28.24 -18.38
N ARG A 80 -20.65 -27.29 -19.06
CA ARG A 80 -21.81 -27.61 -19.91
C ARG A 80 -21.44 -28.52 -21.08
N GLU A 81 -20.30 -28.28 -21.72
CA GLU A 81 -19.77 -29.12 -22.80
C GLU A 81 -19.50 -30.55 -22.31
N ALA A 82 -18.81 -30.70 -21.17
CA ALA A 82 -18.54 -32.00 -20.54
C ALA A 82 -19.84 -32.76 -20.19
N LEU A 83 -20.81 -32.09 -19.56
CA LEU A 83 -22.10 -32.69 -19.23
C LEU A 83 -22.90 -33.09 -20.48
N SER A 84 -22.84 -32.29 -21.54
CA SER A 84 -23.55 -32.58 -22.81
C SER A 84 -22.98 -33.79 -23.56
N THR A 85 -21.71 -34.13 -23.30
CA THR A 85 -21.03 -35.30 -23.87
C THR A 85 -21.08 -36.52 -22.95
N GLY A 86 -21.81 -36.45 -21.83
CA GLY A 86 -21.98 -37.54 -20.87
C GLY A 86 -20.82 -37.75 -19.91
N HIS A 87 -19.86 -36.83 -19.84
CA HIS A 87 -18.73 -36.91 -18.90
C HIS A 87 -19.16 -36.43 -17.51
N PRO A 88 -18.82 -37.16 -16.43
CA PRO A 88 -19.10 -36.72 -15.08
C PRO A 88 -18.17 -35.54 -14.72
N VAL A 89 -18.75 -34.42 -14.29
CA VAL A 89 -17.99 -33.29 -13.75
C VAL A 89 -17.94 -33.43 -12.24
N ARG A 90 -16.72 -33.56 -11.70
CA ARG A 90 -16.47 -33.75 -10.26
C ARG A 90 -15.43 -32.79 -9.68
N SER A 91 -15.11 -31.76 -10.45
CA SER A 91 -14.09 -30.76 -10.19
C SER A 91 -14.73 -29.44 -9.75
N ASP A 92 -13.99 -28.67 -8.94
CA ASP A 92 -14.44 -27.38 -8.40
C ASP A 92 -13.39 -26.29 -8.70
N VAL A 93 -13.86 -25.08 -9.02
CA VAL A 93 -13.00 -23.93 -9.33
C VAL A 93 -13.47 -22.76 -8.50
N VAL A 94 -12.57 -22.27 -7.65
CA VAL A 94 -12.85 -21.15 -6.75
C VAL A 94 -11.79 -20.07 -6.91
N VAL A 95 -12.24 -18.81 -6.85
CA VAL A 95 -11.37 -17.64 -6.90
C VAL A 95 -11.41 -16.95 -5.54
N TYR A 96 -10.23 -16.80 -4.93
CA TYR A 96 -10.06 -16.06 -3.68
C TYR A 96 -9.14 -14.85 -3.89
N THR A 97 -9.38 -13.79 -3.14
CA THR A 97 -8.33 -12.78 -2.89
C THR A 97 -7.26 -13.34 -1.96
N TYR A 98 -6.08 -12.71 -1.91
CA TYR A 98 -5.05 -13.06 -0.92
C TYR A 98 -5.62 -13.04 0.51
N SER A 99 -6.38 -12.00 0.87
CA SER A 99 -6.97 -11.82 2.20
C SER A 99 -8.07 -12.84 2.50
N GLU A 100 -8.89 -13.20 1.52
CA GLU A 100 -9.89 -14.27 1.65
C GLU A 100 -9.22 -15.62 1.87
N LEU A 101 -8.19 -15.96 1.09
CA LEU A 101 -7.46 -17.22 1.26
C LEU A 101 -6.80 -17.27 2.63
N PHE A 102 -6.10 -16.21 3.02
CA PHE A 102 -5.44 -16.14 4.32
C PHE A 102 -6.44 -16.34 5.47
N THR A 103 -7.58 -15.65 5.44
CA THR A 103 -8.63 -15.77 6.44
C THR A 103 -9.26 -17.16 6.47
N LEU A 104 -9.48 -17.76 5.29
CA LEU A 104 -10.00 -19.11 5.16
C LEU A 104 -9.03 -20.14 5.76
N LEU A 105 -7.77 -20.13 5.33
CA LEU A 105 -6.76 -21.06 5.84
C LEU A 105 -6.51 -20.85 7.34
N LYS A 106 -6.52 -19.60 7.81
CA LYS A 106 -6.47 -19.28 9.24
C LYS A 106 -7.62 -19.93 10.02
N SER A 107 -8.83 -19.97 9.47
CA SER A 107 -9.98 -20.60 10.13
C SER A 107 -9.87 -22.13 10.26
N PHE A 108 -9.00 -22.77 9.47
CA PHE A 108 -8.79 -24.21 9.52
C PHE A 108 -7.82 -24.63 10.62
N ARG A 109 -7.23 -23.65 11.30
CA ARG A 109 -6.19 -23.81 12.31
C ARG A 109 -6.76 -24.04 13.71
N ASP A 110 -6.20 -25.02 14.40
CA ASP A 110 -6.29 -25.26 15.84
C ASP A 110 -4.94 -24.92 16.49
N GLN A 111 -4.89 -24.67 17.80
CA GLN A 111 -3.71 -24.24 18.57
C GLN A 111 -2.48 -25.15 18.36
N ASN A 112 -2.68 -26.40 17.93
CA ASN A 112 -1.63 -27.38 17.70
C ASN A 112 -1.62 -28.01 16.29
N PHE A 113 -2.61 -27.75 15.42
CA PHE A 113 -2.74 -28.44 14.12
C PHE A 113 -3.48 -27.60 13.06
N TRP A 114 -3.14 -27.74 11.78
CA TRP A 114 -3.84 -27.11 10.63
C TRP A 114 -5.14 -27.83 10.20
N ASN A 115 -5.78 -28.57 11.10
CA ASN A 115 -6.46 -29.81 10.70
C ASN A 115 -7.98 -29.87 10.94
N GLN A 116 -8.71 -28.75 11.06
CA GLN A 116 -10.15 -28.82 11.34
C GLN A 116 -11.09 -28.78 10.12
N ALA A 117 -10.65 -28.44 8.91
CA ALA A 117 -11.57 -28.35 7.76
C ALA A 117 -10.99 -28.94 6.49
N SER A 118 -11.17 -30.25 6.29
CA SER A 118 -10.67 -30.92 5.09
C SER A 118 -11.75 -31.58 4.23
N GLN A 119 -12.85 -32.07 4.80
CA GLN A 119 -13.76 -32.93 4.03
C GLN A 119 -14.53 -32.20 2.91
N PHE A 120 -14.72 -30.88 3.01
CA PHE A 120 -15.42 -30.10 1.99
C PHE A 120 -14.53 -29.11 1.22
N PHE A 121 -13.32 -28.83 1.73
CA PHE A 121 -12.40 -27.93 1.05
C PHE A 121 -11.45 -28.68 0.11
N CYS A 122 -10.89 -29.81 0.55
CA CYS A 122 -9.86 -30.53 -0.19
C CYS A 122 -10.46 -31.73 -0.95
N PHE A 123 -10.22 -31.76 -2.26
CA PHE A 123 -10.54 -32.90 -3.14
C PHE A 123 -9.31 -33.85 -3.18
N PRO A 124 -9.42 -35.07 -3.74
CA PRO A 124 -8.27 -35.96 -3.92
C PRO A 124 -7.06 -35.28 -4.56
N PHE A 125 -7.30 -34.33 -5.48
CA PHE A 125 -6.28 -33.44 -6.02
C PHE A 125 -6.69 -31.98 -5.81
N THR A 126 -5.87 -31.17 -5.14
CA THR A 126 -6.15 -29.74 -4.96
C THR A 126 -4.94 -28.91 -5.35
N THR A 127 -5.13 -27.91 -6.22
CA THR A 127 -4.04 -27.04 -6.70
C THR A 127 -4.31 -25.59 -6.36
N PHE A 128 -3.37 -24.95 -5.67
CA PHE A 128 -3.33 -23.50 -5.53
C PHE A 128 -2.57 -22.91 -6.71
N LEU A 129 -3.22 -22.01 -7.45
CA LEU A 129 -2.63 -21.20 -8.51
C LEU A 129 -2.60 -19.75 -8.02
N MET A 130 -1.43 -19.28 -7.61
CA MET A 130 -1.27 -17.97 -6.98
C MET A 130 -0.54 -16.99 -7.90
N ASP A 131 -1.24 -15.93 -8.31
CA ASP A 131 -0.64 -14.78 -8.97
C ASP A 131 0.33 -14.11 -8.01
N VAL A 132 1.57 -13.83 -8.45
CA VAL A 132 2.56 -13.17 -7.61
C VAL A 132 2.23 -11.69 -7.56
N ASP A 133 1.95 -11.17 -6.37
CA ASP A 133 1.78 -9.73 -6.19
C ASP A 133 3.09 -9.03 -6.59
N PRO A 134 3.06 -8.21 -7.64
CA PRO A 134 4.27 -7.55 -8.12
C PRO A 134 4.85 -6.59 -7.07
N GLY A 135 3.99 -6.03 -6.21
CA GLY A 135 4.41 -5.20 -5.08
C GLY A 135 4.84 -5.99 -3.84
N PHE A 136 4.63 -7.30 -3.77
CA PHE A 136 4.76 -8.10 -2.54
C PHE A 136 4.06 -7.42 -1.35
N SER A 137 2.74 -7.29 -1.40
CA SER A 137 1.96 -6.80 -0.25
C SER A 137 2.00 -7.78 0.92
N ALA A 138 1.71 -7.27 2.12
CA ALA A 138 1.55 -8.09 3.32
C ALA A 138 0.49 -9.19 3.12
N GLU A 139 -0.62 -8.89 2.43
CA GLU A 139 -1.69 -9.84 2.11
C GLU A 139 -1.17 -11.03 1.30
N PHE A 140 -0.44 -10.74 0.22
CA PHE A 140 0.15 -11.76 -0.64
C PHE A 140 1.13 -12.63 0.15
N VAL A 141 2.03 -12.01 0.91
CA VAL A 141 3.06 -12.73 1.69
C VAL A 141 2.43 -13.62 2.75
N LEU A 142 1.43 -13.12 3.47
CA LEU A 142 0.70 -13.89 4.49
C LEU A 142 -0.07 -15.06 3.87
N ALA A 143 -0.76 -14.82 2.75
CA ALA A 143 -1.52 -15.84 2.04
C ALA A 143 -0.61 -16.93 1.43
N LEU A 144 0.50 -16.53 0.80
CA LEU A 144 1.48 -17.46 0.22
C LEU A 144 2.04 -18.37 1.29
N ASN A 145 2.37 -17.80 2.44
CA ASN A 145 2.97 -18.53 3.52
C ASN A 145 1.97 -19.48 4.22
N ALA A 146 0.74 -19.02 4.47
CA ALA A 146 -0.34 -19.87 4.97
C ALA A 146 -0.62 -21.05 4.00
N ALA A 147 -0.67 -20.79 2.69
CA ALA A 147 -0.87 -21.83 1.67
C ALA A 147 0.31 -22.81 1.61
N THR A 148 1.55 -22.33 1.75
CA THR A 148 2.76 -23.16 1.77
C THR A 148 2.71 -24.15 2.93
N ILE A 149 2.46 -23.66 4.14
CA ILE A 149 2.40 -24.49 5.35
C ILE A 149 1.22 -25.44 5.31
N PHE A 150 0.05 -24.96 4.87
CA PHE A 150 -1.14 -25.80 4.72
C PHE A 150 -0.88 -26.94 3.74
N THR A 151 -0.36 -26.65 2.54
CA THR A 151 -0.02 -27.65 1.51
C THR A 151 0.95 -28.70 2.05
N ASN A 152 2.03 -28.25 2.71
CA ASN A 152 3.04 -29.15 3.27
C ASN A 152 2.48 -30.05 4.38
N THR A 153 1.77 -29.46 5.35
CA THR A 153 1.23 -30.18 6.52
C THR A 153 0.11 -31.13 6.11
N PHE A 154 -0.76 -30.71 5.19
CA PHE A 154 -1.91 -31.48 4.77
C PHE A 154 -1.52 -32.75 4.01
N ASN A 155 -0.55 -32.65 3.09
CA ASN A 155 -0.03 -33.80 2.35
C ASN A 155 0.59 -34.85 3.28
N GLN A 156 1.30 -34.41 4.33
CA GLN A 156 1.88 -35.33 5.32
C GLN A 156 0.81 -36.06 6.15
N GLN A 157 -0.29 -35.39 6.46
CA GLN A 157 -1.36 -35.93 7.31
C GLN A 157 -2.39 -36.75 6.54
N ASN A 158 -2.49 -36.56 5.21
CA ASN A 158 -3.52 -37.16 4.37
C ASN A 158 -2.88 -37.86 3.14
N PRO A 159 -2.28 -39.05 3.29
CA PRO A 159 -1.56 -39.73 2.20
C PRO A 159 -2.45 -40.17 1.01
N GLY A 160 -3.77 -39.97 1.08
CA GLY A 160 -4.71 -40.22 -0.01
C GLY A 160 -5.12 -38.97 -0.80
N THR A 161 -4.56 -37.80 -0.47
CA THR A 161 -4.82 -36.53 -1.16
C THR A 161 -3.49 -35.91 -1.61
N THR A 162 -3.51 -35.22 -2.74
CA THR A 162 -2.35 -34.50 -3.28
C THR A 162 -2.67 -33.02 -3.40
N MET A 163 -1.98 -32.20 -2.62
CA MET A 163 -2.00 -30.75 -2.73
C MET A 163 -0.73 -30.22 -3.39
N ARG A 164 -0.89 -29.28 -4.32
CA ARG A 164 0.22 -28.58 -4.98
C ARG A 164 0.00 -27.07 -4.90
N LEU A 165 1.09 -26.32 -4.77
CA LEU A 165 1.07 -24.86 -4.81
C LEU A 165 1.99 -24.35 -5.93
N ILE A 166 1.41 -23.57 -6.83
CA ILE A 166 2.08 -22.98 -7.99
C ILE A 166 2.00 -21.47 -7.88
N THR A 167 3.14 -20.81 -7.96
CA THR A 167 3.21 -19.34 -8.11
C THR A 167 3.39 -18.98 -9.58
N MET A 168 2.78 -17.88 -10.01
CA MET A 168 2.83 -17.43 -11.41
C MET A 168 3.24 -15.96 -11.47
N SER A 169 4.20 -15.61 -12.32
CA SER A 169 4.66 -14.23 -12.46
C SER A 169 5.21 -13.94 -13.86
N PRO A 170 5.11 -12.69 -14.34
CA PRO A 170 5.88 -12.27 -15.50
C PRO A 170 7.40 -12.18 -15.21
N GLU A 171 7.76 -12.18 -13.93
CA GLU A 171 9.13 -12.06 -13.47
C GLU A 171 9.73 -13.44 -13.12
N PRO A 172 11.06 -13.61 -13.17
CA PRO A 172 11.71 -14.78 -12.58
C PRO A 172 11.33 -14.94 -11.10
N ILE A 173 11.34 -16.18 -10.60
CA ILE A 173 11.01 -16.47 -9.20
C ILE A 173 11.81 -15.57 -8.25
N HIS A 174 11.09 -14.87 -7.39
CA HIS A 174 11.75 -14.02 -6.39
C HIS A 174 12.51 -14.89 -5.38
N PRO A 175 13.73 -14.48 -4.94
CA PRO A 175 14.48 -15.21 -3.92
C PRO A 175 13.68 -15.50 -2.64
N PHE A 176 12.75 -14.60 -2.26
CA PHE A 176 11.79 -14.83 -1.17
C PHE A 176 11.00 -16.14 -1.35
N ILE A 177 10.32 -16.27 -2.48
CA ILE A 177 9.44 -17.41 -2.79
C ILE A 177 10.29 -18.68 -2.90
N LEU A 178 11.44 -18.58 -3.57
CA LEU A 178 12.35 -19.70 -3.74
C LEU A 178 12.80 -20.26 -2.39
N LYS A 179 13.27 -19.39 -1.49
CA LYS A 179 13.73 -19.79 -0.15
C LYS A 179 12.59 -20.35 0.71
N LEU A 180 11.41 -19.73 0.66
CA LEU A 180 10.21 -20.21 1.33
C LEU A 180 9.89 -21.65 0.91
N PHE A 181 9.85 -21.94 -0.39
CA PHE A 181 9.53 -23.27 -0.89
C PHE A 181 10.64 -24.28 -0.61
N GLN A 182 11.91 -23.93 -0.87
CA GLN A 182 13.07 -24.81 -0.67
C GLN A 182 13.26 -25.26 0.78
N ARG A 183 12.74 -24.50 1.75
CA ARG A 183 12.78 -24.87 3.17
C ARG A 183 11.94 -26.13 3.45
N PHE A 184 10.91 -26.38 2.66
CA PHE A 184 10.00 -27.50 2.82
C PHE A 184 10.23 -28.61 1.78
N HIS A 185 10.35 -28.27 0.49
CA HIS A 185 10.51 -29.22 -0.61
C HIS A 185 11.25 -28.61 -1.82
N SER A 186 11.65 -29.45 -2.78
CA SER A 186 12.19 -29.00 -4.05
C SER A 186 11.14 -28.23 -4.88
N VAL A 187 11.61 -27.27 -5.69
CA VAL A 187 10.78 -26.39 -6.52
C VAL A 187 10.94 -26.76 -7.99
N ARG A 188 9.82 -26.88 -8.71
CA ARG A 188 9.81 -27.02 -10.17
C ARG A 188 9.66 -25.65 -10.84
N PHE A 189 10.33 -25.48 -11.97
CA PHE A 189 10.28 -24.26 -12.77
C PHE A 189 9.73 -24.54 -14.15
N TYR A 190 8.84 -23.67 -14.58
CA TYR A 190 8.18 -23.70 -15.88
C TYR A 190 8.29 -22.32 -16.50
N GLU A 191 8.52 -22.25 -17.81
CA GLU A 191 8.58 -20.99 -18.56
C GLU A 191 7.63 -21.08 -19.75
N ILE A 192 6.65 -20.17 -19.79
CA ILE A 192 5.74 -20.04 -20.94
C ILE A 192 6.47 -19.25 -22.03
N PRO A 193 6.56 -19.77 -23.27
CA PRO A 193 7.18 -19.06 -24.38
C PRO A 193 6.54 -17.68 -24.63
N PRO A 194 7.32 -16.70 -25.13
CA PRO A 194 6.80 -15.42 -25.62
C PRO A 194 5.68 -15.64 -26.63
N ILE A 195 4.53 -14.98 -26.45
CA ILE A 195 3.54 -14.85 -27.51
C ILE A 195 3.89 -13.58 -28.28
N GLU A 196 4.16 -13.68 -29.59
CA GLU A 196 4.59 -12.55 -30.44
C GLU A 196 3.78 -11.26 -30.18
N ASP A 197 4.49 -10.23 -29.72
CA ASP A 197 3.90 -8.91 -29.48
C ASP A 197 4.13 -7.95 -30.65
N ASN A 198 3.05 -7.70 -31.40
CA ASN A 198 2.98 -6.73 -32.48
C ASN A 198 2.66 -5.29 -32.00
N TYR A 199 2.64 -5.00 -30.69
CA TYR A 199 2.22 -3.71 -30.14
C TYR A 199 3.31 -2.99 -29.35
N ALA A 200 4.11 -2.17 -30.03
CA ALA A 200 5.02 -1.21 -29.39
C ALA A 200 4.53 0.23 -29.67
N PRO A 201 4.18 1.03 -28.64
CA PRO A 201 3.71 2.40 -28.87
C PRO A 201 4.82 3.28 -29.46
N GLN A 202 4.45 4.31 -30.22
CA GLN A 202 5.43 5.27 -30.72
C GLN A 202 6.08 6.02 -29.55
N HIS A 203 7.38 5.81 -29.32
CA HIS A 203 8.14 6.51 -28.30
C HIS A 203 8.39 7.98 -28.68
N VAL A 204 8.14 8.90 -27.75
CA VAL A 204 8.33 10.35 -27.90
C VAL A 204 9.18 10.87 -26.75
N ASP A 205 10.36 11.43 -27.07
CA ASP A 205 11.27 11.96 -26.06
C ASP A 205 10.65 13.11 -25.24
N SER A 206 10.42 12.86 -23.95
CA SER A 206 9.97 13.84 -22.98
C SER A 206 10.67 13.66 -21.62
N ARG A 207 11.69 14.48 -21.37
CA ARG A 207 12.50 14.44 -20.14
C ARG A 207 11.73 14.68 -18.83
N ASN A 208 10.59 15.39 -18.87
CA ASN A 208 9.79 15.67 -17.67
C ASN A 208 8.30 15.85 -17.98
N MET A 209 7.48 15.86 -16.93
CA MET A 209 6.02 15.98 -17.01
C MET A 209 5.56 17.24 -17.75
N LYS A 210 6.26 18.38 -17.62
CA LYS A 210 5.92 19.62 -18.33
C LYS A 210 6.16 19.53 -19.84
N LYS A 211 7.27 18.92 -20.25
CA LYS A 211 7.60 18.68 -21.67
C LYS A 211 6.60 17.68 -22.28
N ALA A 212 6.24 16.62 -21.55
CA ALA A 212 5.22 15.67 -21.98
C ALA A 212 3.88 16.38 -22.24
N LEU A 213 3.39 17.18 -21.28
CA LEU A 213 2.12 17.90 -21.42
C LEU A 213 2.11 18.85 -22.63
N ARG A 214 3.21 19.59 -22.84
CA ARG A 214 3.36 20.47 -24.00
C ARG A 214 3.33 19.69 -25.31
N ASN A 215 4.08 18.58 -25.41
CA ASN A 215 4.13 17.75 -26.61
C ASN A 215 2.75 17.15 -26.93
N ILE A 216 2.00 16.73 -25.91
CA ILE A 216 0.61 16.25 -26.06
C ILE A 216 -0.26 17.37 -26.62
N ARG A 217 -0.22 18.57 -26.03
CA ARG A 217 -1.01 19.74 -26.47
C ARG A 217 -0.73 20.06 -27.94
N GLU A 218 0.53 20.16 -28.34
CA GLU A 218 0.93 20.41 -29.73
C GLU A 218 0.44 19.32 -30.69
N TRP A 219 0.45 18.06 -30.24
CA TRP A 219 0.01 16.95 -31.06
C TRP A 219 -1.50 17.00 -31.31
N ILE A 220 -2.29 17.19 -30.24
CA ILE A 220 -3.76 17.29 -30.32
C ILE A 220 -4.16 18.47 -31.19
N GLU A 221 -3.47 19.61 -31.08
CA GLU A 221 -3.73 20.78 -31.92
C GLU A 221 -3.52 20.52 -33.41
N ARG A 222 -2.49 19.74 -33.77
CA ARG A 222 -2.13 19.47 -35.17
C ARG A 222 -2.91 18.32 -35.79
N HIS A 223 -3.22 17.28 -35.02
CA HIS A 223 -3.73 16.01 -35.55
C HIS A 223 -5.01 15.49 -34.88
N GLY A 224 -5.35 15.99 -33.67
CA GLY A 224 -6.36 15.41 -32.79
C GLY A 224 -7.58 16.29 -32.50
N ARG A 225 -7.74 17.47 -33.12
CA ARG A 225 -8.78 18.47 -32.77
C ARG A 225 -10.24 17.98 -32.85
N ASN A 226 -10.51 16.92 -33.60
CA ASN A 226 -11.85 16.33 -33.76
C ASN A 226 -11.91 14.85 -33.35
N GLN A 227 -10.91 14.37 -32.61
CA GLN A 227 -10.87 12.99 -32.10
C GLN A 227 -10.92 13.01 -30.58
N LYS A 228 -11.44 11.94 -29.99
CA LYS A 228 -11.29 11.69 -28.55
C LYS A 228 -9.81 11.54 -28.23
N ASN A 229 -9.32 12.26 -27.23
CA ASN A 229 -7.96 12.15 -26.73
C ASN A 229 -7.96 11.66 -25.29
N THR A 230 -7.20 10.60 -25.04
CA THR A 230 -7.04 10.00 -23.72
C THR A 230 -5.59 10.16 -23.29
N ILE A 231 -5.36 10.87 -22.19
CA ILE A 231 -4.06 10.97 -21.54
C ILE A 231 -4.02 9.98 -20.39
N ILE A 232 -2.95 9.21 -20.31
CA ILE A 232 -2.72 8.19 -19.29
C ILE A 232 -1.47 8.58 -18.51
N THR A 233 -1.60 8.65 -17.20
CA THR A 233 -0.50 8.97 -16.28
C THR A 233 -0.37 7.92 -15.19
N PHE A 234 0.87 7.69 -14.73
CA PHE A 234 1.16 6.83 -13.59
C PHE A 234 1.53 7.70 -12.39
N CYS A 235 0.50 8.18 -11.68
CA CYS A 235 0.66 9.10 -10.54
C CYS A 235 0.08 8.54 -9.24
N GLY A 236 -0.25 7.24 -9.21
CA GLY A 236 -0.63 6.58 -7.98
C GLY A 236 -1.99 7.00 -7.48
N ALA A 237 -2.03 7.32 -6.18
CA ALA A 237 -3.22 7.82 -5.52
C ALA A 237 -3.55 9.29 -5.90
N ASP A 238 -2.69 9.98 -6.67
CA ASP A 238 -2.95 11.31 -7.19
C ASP A 238 -3.61 11.24 -8.59
N LEU A 239 -4.63 12.07 -8.83
CA LEU A 239 -5.36 12.14 -10.12
C LEU A 239 -4.52 12.76 -11.25
N MET A 240 -3.51 13.56 -10.90
CA MET A 240 -2.66 14.26 -11.86
C MET A 240 -1.26 14.48 -11.27
N PRO A 241 -0.22 14.59 -12.12
CA PRO A 241 1.09 15.05 -11.70
C PRO A 241 1.01 16.42 -11.00
N ASP A 242 1.82 16.63 -9.96
CA ASP A 242 1.85 17.90 -9.24
C ASP A 242 2.21 19.08 -10.16
N GLU A 243 3.01 18.85 -11.22
CA GLU A 243 3.38 19.85 -12.22
C GLU A 243 2.24 20.28 -13.15
N TRP A 244 1.16 19.51 -13.22
CA TRP A 244 0.00 19.79 -14.06
C TRP A 244 -1.14 20.46 -13.27
N ARG A 245 -1.01 20.53 -11.93
CA ARG A 245 -2.05 21.08 -11.07
C ARG A 245 -2.29 22.56 -11.38
N GLY A 246 -3.53 22.88 -11.74
CA GLY A 246 -3.96 24.24 -12.14
C GLY A 246 -3.61 24.62 -13.58
N ASP A 247 -3.22 23.67 -14.44
CA ASP A 247 -3.08 23.93 -15.88
C ASP A 247 -4.46 23.89 -16.57
N PRO A 248 -4.91 25.00 -17.22
CA PRO A 248 -6.23 25.09 -17.85
C PRO A 248 -6.48 24.06 -18.96
N PHE A 249 -5.43 23.51 -19.57
CA PHE A 249 -5.58 22.47 -20.58
C PHE A 249 -6.14 21.17 -19.98
N ILE A 250 -5.68 20.81 -18.79
CA ILE A 250 -6.10 19.57 -18.09
C ILE A 250 -7.51 19.71 -17.50
N GLU A 251 -7.96 20.94 -17.20
CA GLU A 251 -9.33 21.19 -16.73
C GLU A 251 -10.41 20.77 -17.73
N ASN A 252 -10.07 20.74 -19.04
CA ASN A 252 -10.98 20.30 -20.10
C ASN A 252 -11.05 18.77 -20.26
N PHE A 253 -10.29 18.01 -19.48
CA PHE A 253 -10.31 16.54 -19.52
C PHE A 253 -11.13 16.01 -18.36
N ARG A 254 -11.98 15.01 -18.64
CA ARG A 254 -12.61 14.23 -17.59
C ARG A 254 -11.55 13.41 -16.86
N GLN A 255 -11.38 13.70 -15.58
CA GLN A 255 -10.38 13.05 -14.74
C GLN A 255 -10.95 11.75 -14.17
N ILE A 256 -10.25 10.65 -14.37
CA ILE A 256 -10.63 9.32 -13.91
C ILE A 256 -9.43 8.68 -13.23
N GLN A 257 -9.63 8.16 -12.02
CA GLN A 257 -8.66 7.29 -11.38
C GLN A 257 -9.07 5.84 -11.55
N VAL A 258 -8.15 4.98 -11.97
CA VAL A 258 -8.43 3.56 -12.04
C VAL A 258 -8.14 2.93 -10.68
N ILE A 259 -9.21 2.74 -9.90
CA ILE A 259 -9.16 2.05 -8.60
C ILE A 259 -9.92 0.71 -8.59
N HIS A 260 -10.78 0.46 -9.58
CA HIS A 260 -11.56 -0.77 -9.70
C HIS A 260 -11.98 -1.05 -11.14
N ALA A 261 -12.17 -2.32 -11.50
CA ALA A 261 -12.55 -2.75 -12.85
C ALA A 261 -13.90 -2.18 -13.34
N GLY A 262 -14.79 -1.78 -12.44
CA GLY A 262 -16.07 -1.12 -12.78
C GLY A 262 -15.90 0.25 -13.46
N ILE A 263 -14.78 0.94 -13.21
CA ILE A 263 -14.46 2.23 -13.82
C ILE A 263 -14.18 2.08 -15.32
N LEU A 264 -13.80 0.87 -15.76
CA LEU A 264 -13.49 0.58 -17.16
C LEU A 264 -14.71 0.71 -18.07
N GLY A 265 -15.91 0.37 -17.58
CA GLY A 265 -17.15 0.58 -18.34
C GLY A 265 -17.47 2.06 -18.55
N ILE A 266 -17.12 2.91 -17.58
CA ILE A 266 -17.24 4.38 -17.70
C ILE A 266 -16.25 4.90 -18.75
N ILE A 267 -15.03 4.38 -18.72
CA ILE A 267 -13.97 4.74 -19.66
C ILE A 267 -14.34 4.35 -21.11
N GLN A 268 -14.87 3.15 -21.31
CA GLN A 268 -15.30 2.62 -22.60
C GLN A 268 -16.50 3.39 -23.19
N SER A 269 -17.49 3.73 -22.36
CA SER A 269 -18.71 4.40 -22.81
C SER A 269 -18.58 5.91 -22.97
N SER A 270 -17.49 6.51 -22.47
CA SER A 270 -17.27 7.96 -22.56
C SER A 270 -16.83 8.38 -23.97
N ASN A 271 -17.42 9.45 -24.49
CA ASN A 271 -16.98 10.10 -25.73
C ASN A 271 -16.15 11.38 -25.46
N GLU A 272 -15.88 11.68 -24.20
CA GLU A 272 -15.16 12.89 -23.78
C GLU A 272 -13.64 12.69 -23.80
N ASN A 273 -12.89 13.79 -23.89
CA ASN A 273 -11.45 13.76 -23.62
C ASN A 273 -11.20 13.37 -22.16
N MET A 274 -10.24 12.49 -21.92
CA MET A 274 -10.05 11.88 -20.60
C MET A 274 -8.60 11.93 -20.12
N LEU A 275 -8.42 12.26 -18.84
CA LEU A 275 -7.18 12.08 -18.11
C LEU A 275 -7.36 10.90 -17.17
N ILE A 276 -6.66 9.81 -17.44
CA ILE A 276 -6.73 8.58 -16.67
C ILE A 276 -5.45 8.44 -15.84
N SER A 277 -5.59 8.41 -14.52
CA SER A 277 -4.49 8.08 -13.61
C SER A 277 -4.57 6.61 -13.22
N PHE A 278 -3.51 5.86 -13.52
CA PHE A 278 -3.30 4.51 -13.01
C PHE A 278 -2.36 4.54 -11.80
N PRO A 279 -2.54 3.61 -10.85
CA PRO A 279 -1.52 3.31 -9.86
C PRO A 279 -0.17 3.02 -10.52
N GLU A 280 0.95 3.45 -9.94
CA GLU A 280 2.28 3.22 -10.56
C GLU A 280 2.68 1.74 -10.60
N THR A 281 1.97 0.89 -9.84
CA THR A 281 2.13 -0.57 -9.83
C THR A 281 0.97 -1.29 -10.53
N PHE A 282 0.17 -0.57 -11.31
CA PHE A 282 -0.98 -1.15 -11.95
C PHE A 282 -0.54 -2.08 -13.09
N GLU A 283 -0.75 -3.37 -12.86
CA GLU A 283 -0.62 -4.41 -13.86
C GLU A 283 -2.01 -4.98 -14.09
N THR A 284 -2.46 -4.95 -15.35
CA THR A 284 -3.77 -5.50 -15.68
C THR A 284 -3.77 -6.22 -17.00
N ASP A 285 -4.70 -7.17 -17.06
CA ASP A 285 -4.80 -8.14 -18.12
C ASP A 285 -6.15 -8.01 -18.83
N PHE A 286 -6.55 -6.78 -19.18
CA PHE A 286 -7.74 -6.54 -19.99
C PHE A 286 -7.42 -5.67 -21.20
N LYS A 287 -8.17 -5.91 -22.28
CA LYS A 287 -8.20 -5.05 -23.46
C LYS A 287 -9.34 -4.06 -23.33
N LEU A 288 -9.01 -2.78 -23.37
CA LEU A 288 -9.92 -1.67 -23.53
C LEU A 288 -10.08 -1.38 -25.02
N GLU A 289 -11.31 -1.52 -25.50
CA GLU A 289 -11.68 -0.97 -26.80
C GLU A 289 -11.82 0.54 -26.68
N TYR A 290 -11.09 1.28 -27.50
CA TYR A 290 -11.17 2.74 -27.55
C TYR A 290 -11.24 3.22 -28.98
N SER A 291 -11.96 4.31 -29.16
CA SER A 291 -11.89 5.16 -30.34
C SER A 291 -11.05 6.41 -30.00
N GLY A 292 -10.16 6.80 -30.90
CA GLY A 292 -9.36 8.03 -30.77
C GLY A 292 -7.88 7.79 -30.46
N SER A 293 -7.23 8.83 -29.93
CA SER A 293 -5.78 8.85 -29.68
C SER A 293 -5.46 8.64 -28.21
N VAL A 294 -4.43 7.84 -27.93
CA VAL A 294 -3.95 7.52 -26.59
C VAL A 294 -2.55 8.08 -26.37
N HIS A 295 -2.38 8.79 -25.27
CA HIS A 295 -1.14 9.43 -24.85
C HIS A 295 -0.72 8.88 -23.49
N ILE A 296 0.24 7.97 -23.47
CA ILE A 296 0.78 7.37 -22.25
C ILE A 296 1.98 8.17 -21.80
N VAL A 297 1.94 8.70 -20.58
CA VAL A 297 3.04 9.48 -20.00
C VAL A 297 3.71 8.64 -18.93
N GLY A 298 4.91 8.14 -19.23
CA GLY A 298 5.72 7.38 -18.30
C GLY A 298 6.19 8.25 -17.13
N SER A 299 6.04 7.75 -15.91
CA SER A 299 6.58 8.41 -14.72
C SER A 299 7.89 7.75 -14.31
N PRO A 300 9.04 8.45 -14.30
CA PRO A 300 10.31 7.87 -13.87
C PRO A 300 10.36 7.60 -12.35
N VAL A 301 9.38 8.13 -11.61
CA VAL A 301 9.32 8.09 -10.15
C VAL A 301 7.94 7.68 -9.65
N ARG A 302 7.87 7.30 -8.38
CA ARG A 302 6.62 7.08 -7.64
C ARG A 302 6.72 7.63 -6.23
N LYS A 303 5.58 7.88 -5.60
CA LYS A 303 5.51 8.12 -4.16
C LYS A 303 5.30 6.79 -3.43
N ARG A 304 6.10 6.53 -2.40
CA ARG A 304 5.93 5.37 -1.51
C ARG A 304 6.22 5.74 -0.08
N ARG A 305 5.62 5.00 0.84
CA ARG A 305 6.05 5.04 2.24
C ARG A 305 7.22 4.09 2.43
N ILE A 306 8.27 4.56 3.06
CA ILE A 306 9.47 3.80 3.34
C ILE A 306 9.93 4.11 4.76
N LEU A 307 10.71 3.22 5.36
CA LEU A 307 11.39 3.55 6.60
C LEU A 307 12.54 4.52 6.29
N ASP A 308 12.59 5.66 6.93
CA ASP A 308 13.71 6.58 6.82
C ASP A 308 14.87 6.08 7.66
N ARG A 309 16.07 6.03 7.07
CA ARG A 309 17.26 5.63 7.81
C ARG A 309 17.65 6.62 8.91
N GLN A 310 17.49 7.92 8.65
CA GLN A 310 17.94 8.97 9.58
C GLN A 310 17.10 8.93 10.87
N THR A 311 15.78 8.97 10.69
CA THR A 311 14.85 8.98 11.82
C THR A 311 14.47 7.58 12.31
N GLY A 312 14.56 6.57 11.46
CA GLY A 312 14.09 5.20 11.74
C GLY A 312 12.58 5.01 11.53
N HIS A 313 11.88 6.02 11.00
CA HIS A 313 10.41 6.06 10.95
C HIS A 313 9.87 6.01 9.52
N GLU A 314 8.61 5.62 9.37
CA GLU A 314 7.92 5.64 8.08
C GLU A 314 7.77 7.07 7.56
N VAL A 315 8.23 7.31 6.33
CA VAL A 315 8.12 8.58 5.61
C VAL A 315 7.62 8.34 4.19
N GLU A 316 6.81 9.25 3.67
CA GLU A 316 6.49 9.30 2.24
C GLU A 316 7.68 9.89 1.46
N ALA A 317 8.21 9.14 0.50
CA ALA A 317 9.34 9.54 -0.33
C ALA A 317 9.02 9.39 -1.82
N THR A 318 9.58 10.27 -2.63
CA THR A 318 9.62 10.10 -4.09
C THR A 318 10.82 9.27 -4.47
N LEU A 319 10.58 8.12 -5.08
CA LEU A 319 11.59 7.14 -5.44
C LEU A 319 11.62 6.95 -6.94
N VAL A 320 12.81 6.74 -7.51
CA VAL A 320 12.96 6.23 -8.87
C VAL A 320 12.28 4.86 -8.97
N LEU A 321 11.73 4.55 -10.13
CA LEU A 321 11.20 3.22 -10.45
C LEU A 321 12.31 2.23 -10.76
N SER A 322 12.12 0.95 -10.46
CA SER A 322 13.01 -0.10 -10.99
C SER A 322 12.82 -0.26 -12.50
N LYS A 323 13.76 -0.93 -13.18
CA LYS A 323 13.60 -1.28 -14.60
C LYS A 323 12.28 -2.00 -14.89
N ARG A 324 11.93 -2.99 -14.05
CA ARG A 324 10.69 -3.76 -14.16
C ARG A 324 9.43 -2.89 -14.04
N GLU A 325 9.46 -1.91 -13.14
CA GLU A 325 8.34 -0.97 -12.97
C GLU A 325 8.17 -0.05 -14.18
N ARG A 326 9.28 0.33 -14.83
CA ARG A 326 9.25 1.12 -16.07
C ARG A 326 8.74 0.27 -17.25
N GLU A 327 9.15 -0.98 -17.33
CA GLU A 327 8.65 -1.96 -18.32
C GLU A 327 7.14 -2.18 -18.18
N ALA A 328 6.63 -2.31 -16.94
CA ALA A 328 5.20 -2.43 -16.66
C ALA A 328 4.39 -1.20 -17.10
N GLN A 329 4.97 0.00 -17.04
CA GLN A 329 4.29 1.19 -17.56
C GLN A 329 4.24 1.23 -19.09
N ILE A 330 5.24 0.68 -19.78
CA ILE A 330 5.24 0.58 -21.26
C ILE A 330 4.22 -0.44 -21.72
N SER A 331 4.12 -1.57 -21.01
CA SER A 331 3.18 -2.65 -21.35
C SER A 331 1.72 -2.21 -21.27
N ALA A 332 1.43 -1.06 -20.62
CA ALA A 332 0.11 -0.44 -20.63
C ALA A 332 -0.47 -0.22 -22.04
N ALA A 333 0.37 0.01 -23.05
CA ALA A 333 -0.08 0.14 -24.43
C ALA A 333 -0.80 -1.12 -24.95
N SER A 334 -0.40 -2.30 -24.47
CA SER A 334 -1.02 -3.58 -24.83
C SER A 334 -2.46 -3.73 -24.30
N TRP A 335 -2.88 -2.87 -23.35
CA TRP A 335 -4.25 -2.84 -22.86
C TRP A 335 -5.23 -2.26 -23.87
N PHE A 336 -4.80 -1.70 -25.00
CA PHE A 336 -5.69 -0.97 -25.91
C PHE A 336 -5.89 -1.75 -27.21
N TYR A 337 -7.14 -1.94 -27.62
CA TYR A 337 -7.47 -2.46 -28.94
C TYR A 337 -7.54 -1.31 -29.97
N ILE A 338 -6.39 -0.68 -30.22
CA ILE A 338 -6.23 0.48 -31.11
C ILE A 338 -4.96 0.31 -31.93
N ASP A 339 -5.00 0.64 -33.23
CA ASP A 339 -3.81 0.75 -34.11
C ASP A 339 -2.67 1.56 -33.45
N ASP A 340 -1.47 0.99 -33.45
CA ASP A 340 -0.27 1.49 -32.77
C ASP A 340 0.09 2.94 -33.14
N ARG A 341 -0.29 3.41 -34.34
CA ARG A 341 -0.09 4.79 -34.82
C ARG A 341 -0.85 5.83 -34.00
N PHE A 342 -1.89 5.42 -33.28
CA PHE A 342 -2.70 6.29 -32.42
C PHE A 342 -2.28 6.22 -30.95
N VAL A 343 -1.28 5.40 -30.61
CA VAL A 343 -0.73 5.28 -29.25
C VAL A 343 0.66 5.89 -29.20
N ARG A 344 0.87 6.85 -28.30
CA ARG A 344 2.18 7.48 -28.05
C ARG A 344 2.62 7.31 -26.62
N PHE A 345 3.89 6.97 -26.43
CA PHE A 345 4.52 6.86 -25.13
C PHE A 345 5.51 8.02 -24.93
N TYR A 346 5.23 8.88 -23.97
CA TYR A 346 6.01 10.07 -23.65
C TYR A 346 6.92 9.77 -22.45
N ALA A 347 8.22 9.63 -22.70
CA ALA A 347 9.25 9.39 -21.68
C ALA A 347 10.65 9.81 -22.19
N PRO A 348 11.67 9.93 -21.32
CA PRO A 348 13.06 10.07 -21.76
C PRO A 348 13.49 8.96 -22.71
N TYR A 349 14.35 9.24 -23.69
CA TYR A 349 14.81 8.22 -24.66
C TYR A 349 15.45 6.97 -24.02
N ASP A 350 16.06 7.13 -22.86
CA ASP A 350 16.72 6.10 -22.07
C ASP A 350 15.81 5.48 -20.98
N TYR A 351 14.49 5.63 -21.09
CA TYR A 351 13.54 5.26 -20.02
C TYR A 351 13.73 3.85 -19.45
N VAL A 352 13.98 2.83 -20.28
CA VAL A 352 14.26 1.46 -19.82
C VAL A 352 15.76 1.18 -19.76
N THR A 353 16.52 1.77 -20.69
CA THR A 353 17.91 1.42 -20.99
C THR A 353 18.95 2.21 -20.18
N SER A 354 18.54 3.20 -19.40
CA SER A 354 19.43 4.00 -18.55
C SER A 354 20.16 3.09 -17.55
N PRO A 355 21.49 2.91 -17.69
CA PRO A 355 22.28 2.00 -16.86
C PRO A 355 22.54 2.54 -15.46
N ASP A 356 22.26 3.83 -15.22
CA ASP A 356 22.60 4.51 -13.97
C ASP A 356 21.70 4.06 -12.80
N VAL A 357 20.57 3.37 -13.08
CA VAL A 357 19.58 3.01 -12.06
C VAL A 357 18.86 1.68 -12.41
N ASP A 358 19.52 0.55 -12.15
CA ASP A 358 18.89 -0.77 -12.13
C ASP A 358 19.01 -1.39 -10.72
N PHE A 359 17.92 -1.32 -9.95
CA PHE A 359 17.80 -1.91 -8.62
C PHE A 359 16.61 -2.86 -8.55
N PRO A 360 16.64 -3.86 -7.64
CA PRO A 360 15.51 -4.77 -7.46
C PRO A 360 14.25 -4.01 -7.03
N ARG A 361 13.10 -4.54 -7.44
CA ARG A 361 11.80 -4.00 -7.07
C ARG A 361 11.63 -4.02 -5.55
N ARG A 362 11.28 -2.88 -4.94
CA ARG A 362 11.11 -2.76 -3.49
C ARG A 362 9.81 -3.43 -3.03
N MET A 363 9.90 -4.34 -2.05
CA MET A 363 8.74 -5.03 -1.47
C MET A 363 7.89 -4.10 -0.60
N LYS A 364 6.58 -4.08 -0.84
CA LYS A 364 5.60 -3.23 -0.15
C LYS A 364 5.49 -3.61 1.33
N PHE A 365 5.49 -4.90 1.66
CA PHE A 365 5.41 -5.32 3.05
C PHE A 365 6.63 -4.86 3.87
N ALA A 366 7.82 -4.81 3.28
CA ALA A 366 9.03 -4.39 3.98
C ALA A 366 9.11 -2.86 4.19
N CYS A 367 8.49 -2.09 3.28
CA CYS A 367 8.60 -0.63 3.28
C CYS A 367 7.40 0.09 3.92
N GLU A 368 6.19 -0.39 3.64
CA GLU A 368 4.93 0.31 3.93
C GLU A 368 4.07 -0.41 4.96
N GLN A 369 4.13 -1.74 5.01
CA GLN A 369 3.17 -2.56 5.77
C GLN A 369 3.83 -3.39 6.86
N ILE A 370 5.11 -3.14 7.18
CA ILE A 370 5.92 -4.01 8.04
C ILE A 370 5.28 -4.20 9.42
N GLU A 371 4.61 -3.16 9.92
CA GLU A 371 3.99 -3.15 11.23
C GLU A 371 2.73 -4.02 11.27
N GLY A 372 1.80 -3.81 10.33
CA GLY A 372 0.61 -4.64 10.23
C GLY A 372 0.96 -6.06 9.82
N PHE A 373 1.99 -6.24 8.99
CA PHE A 373 2.51 -7.55 8.61
C PHE A 373 3.02 -8.31 9.85
N VAL A 374 3.90 -7.73 10.66
CA VAL A 374 4.39 -8.38 11.88
C VAL A 374 3.25 -8.61 12.87
N ALA A 375 2.31 -7.69 13.02
CA ALA A 375 1.15 -7.85 13.90
C ALA A 375 0.22 -9.00 13.47
N ALA A 376 -0.11 -9.08 12.17
CA ALA A 376 -0.91 -10.18 11.60
C ALA A 376 -0.14 -11.51 11.59
N TRP A 377 1.19 -11.45 11.56
CA TRP A 377 2.03 -12.63 11.71
C TRP A 377 1.99 -13.19 13.13
N THR A 378 2.15 -12.33 14.14
CA THR A 378 2.11 -12.76 15.54
C THR A 378 0.74 -13.22 16.00
N ASP A 379 -0.33 -12.73 15.37
CA ASP A 379 -1.72 -13.21 15.52
C ASP A 379 -1.83 -14.75 15.40
N LEU A 380 -1.03 -15.29 14.50
CA LEU A 380 -0.99 -16.70 14.17
C LEU A 380 -0.01 -17.47 15.06
N GLY A 381 0.19 -17.06 16.32
CA GLY A 381 1.16 -17.63 17.27
C GLY A 381 1.38 -19.14 17.11
N ASN A 382 2.64 -19.58 17.02
CA ASN A 382 3.09 -20.90 16.53
C ASN A 382 3.03 -21.08 15.00
N TRP A 383 3.53 -20.10 14.22
CA TRP A 383 4.07 -20.47 12.91
C TRP A 383 5.21 -21.48 13.13
N PRO A 384 5.44 -22.44 12.23
CA PRO A 384 6.66 -23.25 12.28
C PRO A 384 7.88 -22.33 12.43
N ASP A 385 8.84 -22.67 13.30
CA ASP A 385 10.02 -21.84 13.60
C ASP A 385 10.77 -21.42 12.32
N GLU A 386 10.72 -22.29 11.30
CA GLU A 386 11.31 -22.09 9.98
C GLU A 386 10.78 -20.84 9.26
N THR A 387 9.61 -20.38 9.65
CA THR A 387 8.96 -19.21 9.06
C THR A 387 9.59 -17.89 9.54
N PHE A 388 10.09 -17.86 10.78
CA PHE A 388 10.88 -16.73 11.31
C PHE A 388 12.26 -16.65 10.65
N ASP A 389 12.88 -17.81 10.38
CA ASP A 389 14.11 -17.89 9.61
C ASP A 389 13.91 -17.35 8.18
N ILE A 390 12.77 -17.63 7.54
CA ILE A 390 12.49 -17.13 6.18
C ILE A 390 12.34 -15.61 6.17
N LEU A 391 11.67 -15.02 7.16
CA LEU A 391 11.60 -13.57 7.28
C LEU A 391 12.98 -12.96 7.46
N SER A 392 13.73 -13.39 8.47
CA SER A 392 15.09 -12.89 8.68
C SER A 392 15.97 -13.12 7.44
N HIS A 393 15.88 -14.28 6.78
CA HIS A 393 16.77 -14.63 5.68
C HIS A 393 16.40 -13.97 4.34
N VAL A 394 15.13 -13.69 4.07
CA VAL A 394 14.71 -12.98 2.86
C VAL A 394 14.96 -11.49 3.00
N LEU A 395 14.75 -10.96 4.19
CA LEU A 395 15.07 -9.58 4.53
C LEU A 395 16.60 -9.34 4.54
N ASN A 396 17.39 -10.41 4.76
CA ASN A 396 18.84 -10.44 4.55
C ASN A 396 19.26 -10.47 3.06
N VAL A 397 18.50 -11.12 2.16
CA VAL A 397 18.89 -11.31 0.75
C VAL A 397 18.78 -10.04 -0.08
N GLU A 398 17.83 -9.14 0.21
CA GLU A 398 17.78 -7.84 -0.47
C GLU A 398 18.98 -6.93 -0.10
N ASN A 399 19.79 -7.32 0.88
CA ASN A 399 21.02 -6.65 1.31
C ASN A 399 22.31 -7.37 0.93
N ALA A 400 22.24 -8.69 0.77
CA ALA A 400 23.38 -9.45 0.31
C ALA A 400 23.60 -9.12 -1.16
N MET A 401 24.64 -8.33 -1.41
CA MET A 401 25.30 -8.24 -2.70
C MET A 401 25.34 -9.60 -3.39
N ALA A 402 25.29 -9.54 -4.72
CA ALA A 402 25.35 -10.57 -5.77
C ALA A 402 26.27 -11.82 -5.62
N THR A 403 26.72 -12.20 -4.43
CA THR A 403 27.64 -13.32 -4.19
C THR A 403 27.00 -14.55 -3.55
N ASP A 404 25.85 -14.44 -2.87
CA ASP A 404 25.27 -15.56 -2.10
C ASP A 404 24.18 -16.37 -2.84
N ILE A 405 23.91 -16.01 -4.09
CA ILE A 405 23.23 -16.90 -5.04
C ILE A 405 24.24 -17.09 -6.16
N ALA A 406 24.74 -18.32 -6.31
CA ALA A 406 25.55 -18.70 -7.47
C ALA A 406 24.70 -18.54 -8.74
N LEU A 407 24.67 -17.33 -9.28
CA LEU A 407 24.18 -17.06 -10.62
C LEU A 407 25.19 -17.70 -11.61
N PRO A 408 24.71 -18.21 -12.76
CA PRO A 408 25.56 -18.82 -13.76
C PRO A 408 26.72 -17.89 -14.14
N PRO A 409 27.91 -18.45 -14.45
CA PRO A 409 29.13 -17.67 -14.66
C PRO A 409 28.97 -16.81 -15.92
N ASN A 410 28.58 -15.54 -15.72
CA ASN A 410 28.70 -14.37 -16.63
C ASN A 410 27.84 -13.15 -16.19
N THR A 411 27.10 -13.21 -15.08
CA THR A 411 26.35 -12.07 -14.53
C THR A 411 27.05 -11.47 -13.31
N VAL A 412 27.82 -10.40 -13.51
CA VAL A 412 28.41 -9.60 -12.42
C VAL A 412 27.74 -8.22 -12.38
N PRO A 413 26.97 -7.86 -11.34
CA PRO A 413 26.66 -6.47 -11.05
C PRO A 413 27.78 -5.89 -10.16
N SER A 414 28.50 -4.90 -10.67
CA SER A 414 29.50 -4.16 -9.89
C SER A 414 28.80 -3.22 -8.90
N ALA A 415 28.74 -3.59 -7.63
CA ALA A 415 28.24 -2.72 -6.56
C ALA A 415 29.34 -2.44 -5.52
N THR A 416 30.56 -2.18 -5.99
CA THR A 416 31.67 -1.67 -5.17
C THR A 416 32.15 -0.33 -5.73
N ALA A 417 31.41 0.73 -5.42
CA ALA A 417 31.91 2.09 -5.52
C ALA A 417 31.75 2.75 -4.15
N ASP A 418 32.88 3.08 -3.55
CA ASP A 418 33.02 3.71 -2.25
C ASP A 418 32.11 4.95 -2.10
N GLY A 419 31.37 5.00 -1.00
CA GLY A 419 31.12 6.24 -0.27
C GLY A 419 29.87 7.07 -0.60
N ASP A 420 29.15 6.84 -1.69
CA ASP A 420 28.04 7.71 -2.11
C ASP A 420 26.82 7.01 -2.74
N SER A 421 26.74 5.68 -2.71
CA SER A 421 25.57 4.94 -3.21
C SER A 421 24.53 4.73 -2.10
N ILE A 422 23.25 4.88 -2.43
CA ILE A 422 22.10 4.54 -1.57
C ILE A 422 22.39 3.22 -0.87
N ASP A 423 22.43 3.23 0.46
CA ASP A 423 22.50 2.00 1.22
C ASP A 423 21.23 1.21 0.92
N TYR A 424 21.37 0.11 0.20
CA TYR A 424 20.36 -0.94 0.13
C TYR A 424 19.90 -1.18 1.58
N TYR A 425 18.60 -0.98 1.79
CA TYR A 425 17.98 -0.99 3.10
C TYR A 425 18.34 -2.25 3.87
N ASN A 426 19.11 -2.16 4.97
CA ASN A 426 19.26 -3.29 5.88
C ASN A 426 17.90 -3.58 6.53
N ILE A 427 17.10 -4.44 5.88
CA ILE A 427 15.74 -4.73 6.31
C ILE A 427 15.77 -5.41 7.68
N ASN A 428 16.87 -6.07 8.06
CA ASN A 428 17.04 -6.55 9.42
C ASN A 428 17.09 -5.41 10.42
N SER A 429 17.84 -4.33 10.14
CA SER A 429 17.82 -3.16 11.04
C SER A 429 16.44 -2.51 11.12
N ALA A 430 15.66 -2.53 10.04
CA ALA A 430 14.29 -2.05 10.02
C ALA A 430 13.33 -2.97 10.80
N LEU A 431 13.51 -4.29 10.65
CA LEU A 431 12.75 -5.32 11.33
C LEU A 431 13.07 -5.33 12.82
N ASP A 432 14.34 -5.31 13.21
CA ASP A 432 14.80 -5.23 14.60
C ASP A 432 14.22 -4.00 15.30
N ARG A 433 14.27 -2.83 14.64
CA ARG A 433 13.66 -1.60 15.17
C ARG A 433 12.13 -1.71 15.25
N THR A 434 11.49 -2.27 14.24
CA THR A 434 10.04 -2.51 14.22
C THR A 434 9.65 -3.45 15.35
N GLN A 435 10.40 -4.52 15.56
CA GLN A 435 10.20 -5.51 16.60
C GLN A 435 10.41 -4.89 17.98
N GLN A 436 11.52 -4.21 18.22
CA GLN A 436 11.78 -3.50 19.48
C GLN A 436 10.65 -2.51 19.80
N ARG A 437 10.15 -1.79 18.79
CA ARG A 437 9.01 -0.90 18.97
C ARG A 437 7.74 -1.66 19.33
N LEU A 438 7.38 -2.71 18.60
CA LEU A 438 6.20 -3.53 18.89
C LEU A 438 6.28 -4.16 20.29
N GLN A 439 7.49 -4.51 20.76
CA GLN A 439 7.75 -4.96 22.14
C GLN A 439 7.50 -3.85 23.16
N LEU A 440 7.99 -2.63 22.91
CA LEU A 440 7.73 -1.46 23.77
C LEU A 440 6.25 -1.08 23.81
N GLN A 441 5.54 -1.27 22.71
CA GLN A 441 4.09 -1.10 22.63
C GLN A 441 3.32 -2.21 23.34
N GLY A 442 4.01 -3.28 23.76
CA GLY A 442 3.42 -4.47 24.35
C GLY A 442 2.51 -5.24 23.39
N LEU A 443 2.70 -5.05 22.07
CA LEU A 443 1.98 -5.80 21.02
C LEU A 443 2.57 -7.20 20.83
N ILE A 444 3.87 -7.34 21.06
CA ILE A 444 4.58 -8.62 21.05
C ILE A 444 5.43 -8.75 22.32
N GLY A 445 5.54 -9.94 22.88
CA GLY A 445 6.35 -10.25 24.05
C GLY A 445 7.85 -10.31 23.74
N LEU A 446 8.67 -10.34 24.79
CA LEU A 446 10.14 -10.45 24.68
C LEU A 446 10.60 -11.71 23.92
N ASN A 447 9.81 -12.78 23.98
CA ASN A 447 10.05 -14.07 23.29
C ASN A 447 9.05 -14.33 22.15
N TYR A 448 8.53 -13.29 21.50
CA TYR A 448 7.53 -13.42 20.42
C TYR A 448 6.21 -14.09 20.82
N THR A 449 5.93 -14.21 22.13
CA THR A 449 4.59 -14.51 22.63
C THR A 449 3.68 -13.32 22.36
N PHE A 450 2.36 -13.50 22.29
CA PHE A 450 1.45 -12.36 22.23
C PHE A 450 1.74 -11.38 23.38
N GLY A 451 1.77 -10.09 23.06
CA GLY A 451 1.83 -9.04 24.05
C GLY A 451 0.43 -8.66 24.57
N THR A 452 0.35 -8.18 25.80
CA THR A 452 -0.92 -7.91 26.52
C THR A 452 -1.50 -6.51 26.26
N ALA A 453 -0.95 -5.75 25.30
CA ALA A 453 -1.32 -4.35 25.13
C ALA A 453 -2.56 -4.10 24.27
N ILE A 454 -3.07 -5.12 23.58
CA ILE A 454 -4.43 -5.12 23.04
C ILE A 454 -5.31 -5.85 24.06
N PRO A 455 -6.43 -5.26 24.51
CA PRO A 455 -7.37 -5.96 25.38
C PRO A 455 -7.80 -7.30 24.76
N ALA A 456 -7.88 -8.37 25.53
CA ALA A 456 -8.18 -9.72 25.01
C ALA A 456 -9.50 -9.79 24.21
N ASN A 457 -10.47 -8.93 24.52
CA ASN A 457 -11.74 -8.80 23.79
C ASN A 457 -11.64 -7.92 22.51
N ARG A 458 -10.46 -7.43 22.15
CA ARG A 458 -10.20 -6.51 21.01
C ARG A 458 -9.17 -7.03 20.02
N GLU A 459 -8.51 -8.16 20.30
CA GLU A 459 -7.49 -8.77 19.43
C GLU A 459 -8.05 -9.03 18.03
N ARG A 460 -9.20 -9.70 17.94
CA ARG A 460 -9.85 -9.98 16.65
C ARG A 460 -10.20 -8.71 15.87
N PHE A 461 -10.75 -7.71 16.56
CA PHE A 461 -11.04 -6.41 15.96
C PHE A 461 -9.78 -5.73 15.41
N PHE A 462 -8.67 -5.75 16.15
CA PHE A 462 -7.39 -5.21 15.68
C PHE A 462 -6.86 -5.94 14.43
N HIS A 463 -6.91 -7.28 14.41
CA HIS A 463 -6.41 -8.06 13.27
C HIS A 463 -7.24 -7.85 12.00
N ASP A 464 -8.57 -7.84 12.14
CA ASP A 464 -9.46 -7.55 11.03
C ASP A 464 -9.32 -6.09 10.56
N LEU A 465 -9.06 -5.16 11.49
CA LEU A 465 -8.83 -3.75 11.16
C LEU A 465 -7.52 -3.55 10.39
N ASN A 466 -6.47 -4.33 10.66
CA ASN A 466 -5.26 -4.33 9.85
C ASN A 466 -5.57 -4.66 8.38
N GLN A 467 -6.45 -5.63 8.10
CA GLN A 467 -6.87 -5.92 6.73
C GLN A 467 -7.60 -4.73 6.09
N VAL A 468 -8.58 -4.15 6.80
CA VAL A 468 -9.36 -2.98 6.32
C VAL A 468 -8.48 -1.75 6.06
N THR A 469 -7.36 -1.63 6.78
CA THR A 469 -6.42 -0.50 6.71
C THR A 469 -5.16 -0.81 5.90
N ASN A 470 -5.18 -1.86 5.08
CA ASN A 470 -4.04 -2.28 4.26
C ASN A 470 -2.73 -2.42 5.08
N TYR A 471 -2.86 -2.95 6.30
CA TYR A 471 -1.79 -3.29 7.23
C TYR A 471 -1.03 -2.07 7.78
N ASN A 472 -1.72 -0.94 7.99
CA ASN A 472 -1.21 0.15 8.82
C ASN A 472 -1.36 -0.19 10.32
N GLY A 473 -0.32 -0.82 10.88
CA GLY A 473 -0.34 -1.36 12.23
C GLY A 473 -0.56 -0.31 13.34
N LYS A 474 0.14 0.83 13.29
CA LYS A 474 -0.02 1.89 14.31
C LYS A 474 -1.43 2.46 14.35
N ALA A 475 -1.98 2.77 13.20
CA ALA A 475 -3.29 3.39 13.14
C ALA A 475 -4.40 2.39 13.51
N ALA A 476 -4.28 1.13 13.09
CA ALA A 476 -5.16 0.05 13.56
C ALA A 476 -5.07 -0.16 15.08
N TYR A 477 -3.85 -0.09 15.64
CA TYR A 477 -3.65 -0.24 17.09
C TYR A 477 -4.34 0.86 17.89
N ALA A 478 -4.14 2.13 17.50
CA ALA A 478 -4.78 3.28 18.16
C ALA A 478 -6.32 3.15 18.23
N THR A 479 -6.92 2.67 17.14
CA THR A 479 -8.38 2.48 17.01
C THR A 479 -8.89 1.25 17.79
N ALA A 480 -8.07 0.22 17.96
CA ALA A 480 -8.45 -0.98 18.71
C ALA A 480 -8.46 -0.76 20.24
N LEU A 481 -7.69 0.22 20.73
CA LEU A 481 -7.68 0.59 22.15
C LEU A 481 -9.05 1.06 22.62
N GLU A 482 -9.47 0.55 23.79
CA GLU A 482 -10.77 0.82 24.37
C GLU A 482 -10.96 2.31 24.70
N SER A 483 -12.11 2.86 24.36
CA SER A 483 -12.45 4.27 24.60
C SER A 483 -13.95 4.46 24.68
N ALA A 484 -14.37 5.61 25.21
CA ALA A 484 -15.76 6.03 25.16
C ALA A 484 -16.27 6.02 23.69
N PRO A 485 -17.54 5.68 23.43
CA PRO A 485 -18.05 5.52 22.06
C PRO A 485 -17.76 6.72 21.12
N LYS A 486 -17.87 7.95 21.62
CA LYS A 486 -17.54 9.18 20.87
C LYS A 486 -16.07 9.26 20.45
N LEU A 487 -15.15 8.81 21.29
CA LEU A 487 -13.71 8.78 21.00
C LEU A 487 -13.38 7.66 20.01
N SER A 488 -14.01 6.49 20.15
CA SER A 488 -13.93 5.42 19.17
C SER A 488 -14.37 5.89 17.78
N GLN A 489 -15.43 6.70 17.71
CA GLN A 489 -15.88 7.33 16.47
C GLN A 489 -14.80 8.26 15.91
N LEU A 490 -14.29 9.21 16.72
CA LEU A 490 -13.24 10.15 16.29
C LEU A 490 -11.99 9.42 15.77
N LYS A 491 -11.56 8.37 16.47
CA LYS A 491 -10.44 7.50 16.03
C LYS A 491 -10.71 6.84 14.69
N MET A 492 -11.94 6.37 14.43
CA MET A 492 -12.33 5.86 13.11
C MET A 492 -12.22 6.93 12.02
N HIS A 493 -12.74 8.15 12.26
CA HIS A 493 -12.64 9.26 11.31
C HIS A 493 -11.19 9.62 11.00
N LEU A 494 -10.36 9.68 12.04
CA LEU A 494 -8.94 9.97 11.93
C LEU A 494 -8.19 8.87 11.18
N LEU A 495 -8.42 7.60 11.52
CA LEU A 495 -7.82 6.45 10.85
C LEU A 495 -8.10 6.45 9.35
N ALA A 496 -9.38 6.62 8.98
CA ALA A 496 -9.76 6.74 7.58
C ALA A 496 -9.09 7.95 6.91
N ALA A 497 -8.93 9.07 7.63
CA ALA A 497 -8.34 10.29 7.08
C ALA A 497 -6.82 10.17 6.85
N LEU A 498 -6.10 9.58 7.80
CA LEU A 498 -4.68 9.27 7.69
C LEU A 498 -4.41 8.29 6.55
N TRP A 499 -5.35 7.37 6.31
CA TRP A 499 -5.24 6.41 5.22
C TRP A 499 -5.42 7.06 3.84
N VAL A 500 -6.47 7.87 3.66
CA VAL A 500 -6.67 8.60 2.40
C VAL A 500 -5.58 9.66 2.16
N GLY A 501 -5.02 10.19 3.25
CA GLY A 501 -4.06 11.27 3.26
C GLY A 501 -4.74 12.61 3.55
N MET A 502 -4.51 13.16 4.74
CA MET A 502 -5.18 14.38 5.20
C MET A 502 -5.03 15.56 4.23
N LYS A 503 -3.87 15.73 3.60
CA LYS A 503 -3.62 16.79 2.61
C LYS A 503 -4.54 16.71 1.38
N ARG A 504 -4.99 15.50 1.01
CA ARG A 504 -5.93 15.29 -0.11
C ARG A 504 -7.36 15.59 0.30
N LEU A 505 -7.68 15.28 1.56
CA LEU A 505 -9.01 15.52 2.13
C LEU A 505 -9.24 17.00 2.38
N ILE A 506 -8.21 17.69 2.86
CA ILE A 506 -8.27 19.12 3.09
C ILE A 506 -6.91 19.78 2.93
N GLN A 507 -6.89 20.87 2.18
CA GLN A 507 -5.73 21.73 2.02
C GLN A 507 -6.13 23.18 2.25
N VAL A 508 -5.31 23.86 3.04
CA VAL A 508 -5.39 25.30 3.28
C VAL A 508 -4.22 25.98 2.54
N ASP A 509 -4.51 27.02 1.77
CA ASP A 509 -3.51 27.84 1.12
C ASP A 509 -3.05 28.96 2.08
N TRP A 510 -1.78 28.87 2.47
CA TRP A 510 -1.13 29.81 3.40
C TRP A 510 -0.25 30.85 2.69
N ARG A 511 -0.21 30.91 1.34
CA ARG A 511 0.71 31.77 0.57
C ARG A 511 0.57 33.26 0.88
N ASP A 512 -0.64 33.70 1.24
CA ASP A 512 -0.97 35.07 1.67
C ASP A 512 -1.71 35.03 3.02
N ASN A 513 -1.07 34.43 4.03
CA ASN A 513 -1.62 34.33 5.38
C ASN A 513 -1.66 35.71 6.08
N ASP A 514 -2.66 36.51 5.76
CA ASP A 514 -3.07 37.63 6.58
C ASP A 514 -3.90 37.14 7.78
N ARG A 515 -3.94 37.91 8.87
CA ARG A 515 -4.73 37.60 10.09
C ARG A 515 -6.19 37.21 9.84
N ASN A 516 -6.73 37.52 8.65
CA ASN A 516 -8.08 37.14 8.24
C ASN A 516 -8.21 35.63 7.94
N VAL A 517 -7.21 34.99 7.32
CA VAL A 517 -7.25 33.54 7.00
C VAL A 517 -7.30 32.71 8.27
N SER A 518 -6.41 33.00 9.23
CA SER A 518 -6.41 32.31 10.53
C SER A 518 -7.75 32.45 11.26
N ARG A 519 -8.31 33.67 11.33
CA ARG A 519 -9.61 33.90 11.99
C ARG A 519 -10.76 33.15 11.33
N GLU A 520 -10.77 33.06 10.01
CA GLU A 520 -11.81 32.33 9.28
C GLU A 520 -11.67 30.82 9.45
N VAL A 521 -10.45 30.30 9.40
CA VAL A 521 -10.13 28.90 9.71
C VAL A 521 -10.58 28.56 11.14
N ASP A 522 -10.22 29.39 12.12
CA ASP A 522 -10.62 29.21 13.52
C ASP A 522 -12.14 29.25 13.69
N SER A 523 -12.81 30.17 12.98
CA SER A 523 -14.27 30.26 13.00
C SER A 523 -14.92 29.00 12.45
N LEU A 524 -14.41 28.42 11.36
CA LEU A 524 -14.94 27.17 10.81
C LEU A 524 -14.74 26.00 11.76
N ILE A 525 -13.53 25.89 12.34
CA ILE A 525 -13.21 24.86 13.34
C ILE A 525 -14.13 24.99 14.55
N GLY A 526 -14.46 26.22 14.97
CA GLY A 526 -15.35 26.51 16.09
C GLY A 526 -16.78 25.96 15.94
N PHE A 527 -17.20 25.59 14.72
CA PHE A 527 -18.49 24.94 14.47
C PHE A 527 -18.44 23.40 14.50
N SER A 528 -17.27 22.80 14.72
CA SER A 528 -17.04 21.36 14.62
C SER A 528 -17.06 20.63 15.98
N SER A 529 -17.19 19.31 15.94
CA SER A 529 -17.11 18.44 17.12
C SER A 529 -15.75 18.51 17.83
N THR A 530 -14.69 18.89 17.10
CA THR A 530 -13.31 18.97 17.59
C THR A 530 -12.90 20.36 18.08
N ALA A 531 -13.80 21.36 18.04
CA ALA A 531 -13.51 22.76 18.32
C ALA A 531 -12.65 22.98 19.59
N THR A 532 -13.02 22.31 20.68
CA THR A 532 -12.38 22.44 22.00
C THR A 532 -10.94 21.90 22.04
N ILE A 533 -10.62 20.91 21.21
CA ILE A 533 -9.30 20.27 21.15
C ILE A 533 -8.47 20.65 19.92
N ALA A 534 -9.06 21.38 18.96
CA ALA A 534 -8.41 21.75 17.70
C ALA A 534 -7.09 22.51 17.90
N LYS A 535 -7.06 23.41 18.88
CA LYS A 535 -5.88 24.19 19.29
C LYS A 535 -4.67 23.32 19.69
N TYR A 536 -4.88 22.05 20.04
CA TYR A 536 -3.82 21.13 20.48
C TYR A 536 -3.08 20.44 19.34
N GLY A 537 -3.58 20.50 18.11
CA GLY A 537 -2.93 19.76 17.05
C GLY A 537 -3.57 19.89 15.69
N THR A 538 -2.75 19.65 14.67
CA THR A 538 -3.18 19.73 13.28
C THR A 538 -4.22 18.67 12.92
N LEU A 539 -4.19 17.47 13.53
CA LEU A 539 -5.13 16.40 13.18
C LEU A 539 -6.55 16.79 13.56
N TRP A 540 -6.72 17.33 14.77
CA TRP A 540 -7.99 17.78 15.30
C TRP A 540 -8.53 18.98 14.52
N SER A 541 -7.68 19.98 14.28
CA SER A 541 -8.03 21.13 13.43
C SER A 541 -8.48 20.74 12.03
N LYS A 542 -7.77 19.80 11.37
CA LYS A 542 -8.15 19.34 10.03
C LYS A 542 -9.45 18.55 10.01
N LEU A 543 -9.69 17.70 11.02
CA LEU A 543 -10.99 17.01 11.15
C LEU A 543 -12.13 18.03 11.34
N GLY A 544 -11.93 19.04 12.19
CA GLY A 544 -12.92 20.09 12.39
C GLY A 544 -13.23 20.89 11.14
N LEU A 545 -12.20 21.26 10.37
CA LEU A 545 -12.40 21.90 9.07
C LEU A 545 -13.12 20.98 8.08
N MET A 546 -12.78 19.69 8.03
CA MET A 546 -13.46 18.73 7.16
C MET A 546 -14.96 18.62 7.49
N GLU A 547 -15.32 18.57 8.78
CA GLU A 547 -16.73 18.63 9.22
C GLU A 547 -17.42 19.91 8.76
N ALA A 548 -16.78 21.07 8.98
CA ALA A 548 -17.34 22.37 8.60
C ALA A 548 -17.57 22.47 7.08
N LEU A 549 -16.62 21.99 6.27
CA LEU A 549 -16.78 21.94 4.81
C LEU A 549 -18.00 21.09 4.43
N TRP A 550 -18.23 19.96 5.09
CA TRP A 550 -19.36 19.09 4.76
C TRP A 550 -20.71 19.59 5.23
N ALA A 551 -20.78 20.24 6.39
CA ALA A 551 -22.01 20.91 6.82
C ALA A 551 -22.46 21.95 5.76
N LYS A 552 -21.50 22.64 5.12
CA LYS A 552 -21.77 23.57 4.02
C LYS A 552 -22.19 22.87 2.72
N HIS A 553 -21.65 21.69 2.42
CA HIS A 553 -22.08 20.87 1.27
C HIS A 553 -23.49 20.30 1.44
N ALA A 554 -23.79 19.74 2.61
CA ALA A 554 -25.09 19.14 2.91
C ALA A 554 -26.24 20.17 2.89
N SER A 555 -25.92 21.46 3.09
CA SER A 555 -26.88 22.57 2.97
C SER A 555 -27.07 23.09 1.52
N GLY A 556 -26.49 22.43 0.51
CA GLY A 556 -26.77 22.70 -0.91
C GLY A 556 -25.97 23.86 -1.54
N PHE A 557 -24.91 24.34 -0.90
CA PHE A 557 -24.18 25.55 -1.31
C PHE A 557 -22.99 25.34 -2.28
N CYS A 558 -22.79 24.15 -2.86
CA CYS A 558 -21.68 23.92 -3.81
C CYS A 558 -22.07 22.95 -4.94
N PRO A 559 -22.59 23.45 -6.07
CA PRO A 559 -22.74 22.68 -7.29
C PRO A 559 -21.40 22.64 -8.06
N ASP A 560 -20.99 21.45 -8.47
CA ASP A 560 -20.22 21.19 -9.70
C ASP A 560 -18.70 21.43 -9.76
N SER A 561 -17.94 21.25 -8.67
CA SER A 561 -16.46 21.16 -8.73
C SER A 561 -15.91 19.86 -8.12
N THR A 562 -14.97 19.21 -8.82
CA THR A 562 -14.20 18.04 -8.33
C THR A 562 -13.25 18.39 -7.17
N ALA A 563 -12.95 19.68 -6.98
CA ALA A 563 -12.31 20.25 -5.81
C ALA A 563 -13.24 21.30 -5.20
N SER A 564 -13.94 20.99 -4.12
CA SER A 564 -14.84 21.98 -3.51
C SER A 564 -14.04 23.07 -2.82
N GLN A 565 -14.05 24.28 -3.38
CA GLN A 565 -13.45 25.47 -2.80
C GLN A 565 -14.50 26.22 -2.00
N ILE A 566 -14.20 26.57 -0.75
CA ILE A 566 -15.22 27.08 0.18
C ILE A 566 -15.01 28.52 0.61
N ILE A 567 -13.76 29.00 0.63
CA ILE A 567 -13.38 30.37 0.99
C ILE A 567 -12.46 30.89 -0.11
N ASP A 568 -12.94 31.71 -1.04
CA ASP A 568 -12.15 32.42 -2.06
C ASP A 568 -11.01 31.61 -2.73
N GLY A 569 -11.19 30.30 -2.91
CA GLY A 569 -10.16 29.39 -3.43
C GLY A 569 -9.05 28.93 -2.46
N ARG A 570 -9.07 29.37 -1.19
CA ARG A 570 -8.03 29.11 -0.17
C ARG A 570 -8.17 27.78 0.58
N ILE A 571 -9.39 27.29 0.83
CA ILE A 571 -9.61 25.95 1.39
C ILE A 571 -10.19 25.06 0.31
N SER A 572 -9.53 23.93 0.05
CA SER A 572 -9.92 22.97 -0.98
C SER A 572 -9.95 21.55 -0.43
N ALA A 573 -10.86 20.73 -0.98
CA ALA A 573 -11.00 19.32 -0.65
C ALA A 573 -11.26 18.51 -1.93
N SER A 574 -10.62 17.33 -2.06
CA SER A 574 -10.86 16.42 -3.19
C SER A 574 -12.15 15.62 -2.99
N THR A 575 -13.08 15.70 -3.94
CA THR A 575 -14.33 14.93 -3.94
C THR A 575 -14.06 13.42 -3.99
N PHE A 576 -13.01 13.01 -4.71
CA PHE A 576 -12.61 11.60 -4.76
C PHE A 576 -12.04 11.12 -3.42
N ALA A 577 -11.11 11.88 -2.83
CA ALA A 577 -10.54 11.56 -1.51
C ALA A 577 -11.65 11.45 -0.45
N ARG A 578 -12.63 12.35 -0.51
CA ARG A 578 -13.84 12.30 0.32
C ARG A 578 -14.62 11.00 0.14
N SER A 579 -14.89 10.57 -1.10
CA SER A 579 -15.63 9.33 -1.36
C SER A 579 -14.92 8.10 -0.77
N MET A 580 -13.60 8.02 -0.96
CA MET A 580 -12.78 6.96 -0.36
C MET A 580 -12.86 7.00 1.17
N TRP A 581 -12.74 8.18 1.77
CA TRP A 581 -12.83 8.34 3.22
C TRP A 581 -14.19 7.93 3.79
N MET A 582 -15.30 8.22 3.10
CA MET A 582 -16.62 7.73 3.48
C MET A 582 -16.68 6.20 3.48
N SER A 583 -16.16 5.56 2.42
CA SER A 583 -16.15 4.10 2.28
C SER A 583 -15.34 3.42 3.37
N TYR A 584 -14.13 3.92 3.67
CA TYR A 584 -13.31 3.37 4.75
C TYR A 584 -13.99 3.44 6.11
N ARG A 585 -14.66 4.55 6.44
CA ARG A 585 -15.40 4.67 7.71
C ARG A 585 -16.57 3.70 7.80
N GLN A 586 -17.31 3.51 6.71
CA GLN A 586 -18.40 2.53 6.66
C GLN A 586 -17.87 1.11 6.90
N ASN A 587 -16.74 0.75 6.28
CA ASN A 587 -16.10 -0.55 6.49
C ASN A 587 -15.63 -0.74 7.94
N ILE A 588 -14.99 0.26 8.54
CA ILE A 588 -14.55 0.21 9.96
C ILE A 588 -15.76 0.11 10.89
N SER A 589 -16.84 0.85 10.64
CA SER A 589 -18.05 0.81 11.46
C SER A 589 -18.78 -0.53 11.35
N ALA A 590 -18.87 -1.11 10.15
CA ALA A 590 -19.43 -2.44 9.94
C ALA A 590 -18.62 -3.52 10.67
N LEU A 591 -17.29 -3.41 10.64
CA LEU A 591 -16.39 -4.27 11.39
C LEU A 591 -16.61 -4.12 12.91
N ALA A 592 -16.67 -2.89 13.41
CA ALA A 592 -16.93 -2.61 14.83
C ALA A 592 -18.25 -3.23 15.30
N ALA A 593 -19.32 -3.10 14.50
CA ALA A 593 -20.62 -3.70 14.80
C ALA A 593 -20.56 -5.24 14.85
N ARG A 594 -19.82 -5.88 13.91
CA ARG A 594 -19.62 -7.33 13.88
C ARG A 594 -18.91 -7.83 15.14
N GLU A 595 -17.89 -7.11 15.59
CA GLU A 595 -17.05 -7.48 16.74
C GLU A 595 -17.59 -6.97 18.09
N GLY A 596 -18.81 -6.41 18.13
CA GLY A 596 -19.43 -5.91 19.37
C GLY A 596 -18.74 -4.66 19.96
N VAL A 597 -17.99 -3.93 19.15
CA VAL A 597 -17.32 -2.69 19.54
C VAL A 597 -18.33 -1.54 19.52
N ALA A 598 -18.58 -0.94 20.68
CA ALA A 598 -19.44 0.22 20.80
C ALA A 598 -18.87 1.42 20.01
N MET A 599 -19.51 1.75 18.88
CA MET A 599 -19.20 2.90 18.05
C MET A 599 -20.52 3.52 17.55
N PRO A 600 -20.73 4.84 17.70
CA PRO A 600 -21.90 5.53 17.17
C PRO A 600 -21.98 5.42 15.65
N SER A 601 -23.19 5.59 15.10
CA SER A 601 -23.45 5.56 13.65
C SER A 601 -22.53 6.54 12.88
N VAL A 602 -22.07 6.12 11.69
CA VAL A 602 -21.19 6.89 10.79
C VAL A 602 -21.75 8.28 10.45
N ASP A 603 -23.08 8.42 10.46
CA ASP A 603 -23.79 9.67 10.14
C ASP A 603 -23.94 10.61 11.36
N GLY A 604 -23.78 10.08 12.58
CA GLY A 604 -23.95 10.82 13.83
C GLY A 604 -22.86 11.86 14.09
N PHE A 605 -21.68 11.69 13.49
CA PHE A 605 -20.54 12.62 13.63
C PHE A 605 -20.86 14.04 13.11
N PHE A 606 -21.89 14.18 12.27
CA PHE A 606 -22.30 15.45 11.68
C PHE A 606 -23.56 16.05 12.33
N LEU A 607 -24.15 15.34 13.30
CA LEU A 607 -25.21 15.88 14.13
C LEU A 607 -24.54 16.62 15.30
N ARG A 608 -24.92 17.88 15.52
CA ARG A 608 -24.34 18.82 16.51
C ARG A 608 -24.46 18.37 17.98
N ASP A 609 -24.80 17.11 18.22
CA ASP A 609 -25.02 16.51 19.53
C ASP A 609 -23.74 15.86 20.10
N PHE A 610 -22.63 15.88 19.35
CA PHE A 610 -21.35 15.30 19.75
C PHE A 610 -20.25 16.37 19.81
N GLU A 611 -19.87 16.75 21.03
CA GLU A 611 -18.71 17.63 21.29
C GLU A 611 -17.63 16.85 22.04
N ILE A 612 -16.39 16.93 21.57
CA ILE A 612 -15.21 16.39 22.26
C ILE A 612 -14.77 17.42 23.30
N ARG A 613 -14.80 17.02 24.58
CA ARG A 613 -14.40 17.88 25.69
C ARG A 613 -12.89 17.83 25.89
N GLU A 614 -12.37 18.82 26.61
CA GLU A 614 -10.96 18.87 26.99
C GLU A 614 -10.55 17.63 27.81
N ASP A 615 -11.40 17.15 28.72
CA ASP A 615 -11.12 15.92 29.51
C ASP A 615 -11.02 14.65 28.64
N ASP A 616 -11.65 14.63 27.46
CA ASP A 616 -11.54 13.50 26.53
C ASP A 616 -10.18 13.47 25.81
N TYR A 617 -9.48 14.61 25.78
CA TYR A 617 -8.19 14.76 25.13
C TYR A 617 -7.11 13.89 25.77
N ASP A 618 -7.14 13.75 27.09
CA ASP A 618 -6.15 12.96 27.83
C ASP A 618 -6.19 11.49 27.42
N GLN A 619 -7.40 10.93 27.25
CA GLN A 619 -7.56 9.57 26.76
C GLN A 619 -7.06 9.41 25.33
N LEU A 620 -7.40 10.34 24.43
CA LEU A 620 -6.88 10.35 23.06
C LEU A 620 -5.34 10.40 23.06
N CYS A 621 -4.74 11.28 23.85
CA CYS A 621 -3.29 11.36 23.99
C CYS A 621 -2.69 10.04 24.45
N ARG A 622 -3.23 9.40 25.51
CA ARG A 622 -2.72 8.11 25.98
C ARG A 622 -2.74 7.04 24.87
N ASP A 623 -3.81 7.01 24.08
CA ASP A 623 -3.95 6.04 23.00
C ASP A 623 -2.99 6.30 21.82
N PHE A 624 -2.85 7.57 21.42
CA PHE A 624 -1.94 7.95 20.33
C PHE A 624 -0.47 7.93 20.75
N ILE A 625 -0.13 8.19 22.02
CA ILE A 625 1.23 8.00 22.55
C ILE A 625 1.61 6.52 22.48
N LYS A 626 0.70 5.60 22.83
CA LYS A 626 0.96 4.15 22.68
C LYS A 626 1.18 3.76 21.22
N ALA A 627 0.33 4.24 20.32
CA ALA A 627 0.44 3.93 18.90
C ALA A 627 1.65 4.58 18.22
N TYR A 628 1.99 5.82 18.53
CA TYR A 628 3.03 6.62 17.86
C TYR A 628 4.21 6.93 18.80
N SER A 629 4.50 6.05 19.75
CA SER A 629 5.54 6.23 20.78
C SER A 629 6.94 6.51 20.23
N ASN A 630 7.21 6.09 18.99
CA ASN A 630 8.47 6.36 18.30
C ASN A 630 8.45 7.62 17.42
N GLN A 631 7.28 8.18 17.10
CA GLN A 631 7.12 9.41 16.31
C GLN A 631 6.73 10.59 17.20
N ILE A 632 7.62 10.91 18.13
CA ILE A 632 7.45 12.00 19.08
C ILE A 632 8.39 13.13 18.69
N GLY A 633 7.86 14.33 18.45
CA GLY A 633 8.61 15.55 18.18
C GLY A 633 8.73 16.41 19.45
N ILE A 634 9.96 16.79 19.80
CA ILE A 634 10.25 17.81 20.80
C ILE A 634 10.31 19.17 20.11
N VAL A 635 9.47 20.08 20.54
CA VAL A 635 9.45 21.47 20.09
C VAL A 635 10.19 22.34 21.10
N THR A 636 11.08 23.20 20.63
CA THR A 636 11.71 24.25 21.43
C THR A 636 11.45 25.59 20.78
N MET A 637 10.87 26.52 21.54
CA MET A 637 10.71 27.91 21.12
C MET A 637 11.92 28.74 21.55
N LYS A 638 12.51 29.48 20.60
CA LYS A 638 13.53 30.49 20.92
C LYS A 638 12.90 31.88 20.96
N ARG A 639 13.53 32.80 21.72
CA ARG A 639 13.15 34.23 21.76
C ARG A 639 13.09 34.77 20.33
N GLY A 640 11.87 35.01 19.81
CA GLY A 640 11.60 35.42 18.42
C GLY A 640 10.80 34.42 17.58
N ASP A 641 9.96 33.58 18.18
CA ASP A 641 8.96 32.67 17.55
C ASP A 641 9.50 31.61 16.57
N VAL A 642 10.81 31.37 16.55
CA VAL A 642 11.39 30.31 15.71
C VAL A 642 11.16 28.95 16.37
N LEU A 643 10.27 28.16 15.77
CA LEU A 643 9.99 26.77 16.13
C LEU A 643 11.15 25.86 15.69
N HIS A 644 11.71 25.13 16.64
CA HIS A 644 12.67 24.06 16.38
C HIS A 644 12.08 22.72 16.79
N ILE A 645 11.84 21.84 15.81
CA ILE A 645 11.31 20.50 16.06
C ILE A 645 12.43 19.48 15.87
N LYS A 646 12.59 18.59 16.84
CA LYS A 646 13.48 17.43 16.76
C LYS A 646 12.71 16.15 17.02
N ASP A 647 13.00 15.12 16.26
CA ASP A 647 12.54 13.78 16.58
C ASP A 647 13.15 13.32 17.91
N PHE A 648 12.32 12.81 18.81
CA PHE A 648 12.71 12.41 20.15
C PHE A 648 13.64 11.19 20.13
N ALA A 649 13.33 10.21 19.28
CA ALA A 649 14.04 8.93 19.23
C ALA A 649 15.41 9.06 18.55
N SER A 650 15.47 9.72 17.39
CA SER A 650 16.70 9.88 16.60
C SER A 650 17.49 11.14 16.93
N GLY A 651 16.85 12.16 17.53
CA GLY A 651 17.46 13.47 17.73
C GLY A 651 17.54 14.33 16.46
N GLU A 652 17.09 13.80 15.32
CA GLU A 652 17.15 14.46 14.02
C GLU A 652 16.24 15.68 13.95
N ARG A 653 16.68 16.69 13.20
CA ARG A 653 15.88 17.91 13.01
C ARG A 653 14.77 17.64 11.99
N LEU A 654 13.55 17.98 12.38
CA LEU A 654 12.38 17.91 11.51
C LEU A 654 12.07 19.31 10.95
N ASP A 655 11.80 19.36 9.65
CA ASP A 655 11.08 20.49 9.05
C ASP A 655 9.56 20.24 9.19
N CYS A 656 8.72 21.25 9.00
CA CYS A 656 7.28 21.09 9.09
C CYS A 656 6.54 21.92 8.04
N THR A 657 5.33 21.47 7.69
CA THR A 657 4.45 22.18 6.76
C THR A 657 3.87 23.45 7.38
N ALA A 658 3.36 24.34 6.54
CA ALA A 658 2.63 25.53 6.99
C ALA A 658 1.40 25.19 7.85
N ASP A 659 0.78 24.02 7.66
CA ASP A 659 -0.33 23.57 8.52
C ASP A 659 0.12 23.42 9.98
N VAL A 660 1.30 22.82 10.23
CA VAL A 660 1.85 22.67 11.58
C VAL A 660 2.14 24.02 12.22
N LEU A 661 2.61 24.98 11.43
CA LEU A 661 2.93 26.32 11.93
C LEU A 661 1.67 27.12 12.30
N ASN A 662 0.58 26.97 11.54
CA ASN A 662 -0.58 27.87 11.63
C ASN A 662 -1.82 27.27 12.30
N LEU A 663 -1.97 25.94 12.37
CA LEU A 663 -3.14 25.28 12.99
C LEU A 663 -2.92 24.88 14.46
N VAL A 664 -1.68 24.89 14.93
CA VAL A 664 -1.35 24.60 16.33
C VAL A 664 -1.28 25.91 17.10
N ASP A 665 -2.00 26.03 18.20
CA ASP A 665 -1.92 27.19 19.08
C ASP A 665 -0.72 27.07 20.02
N TRP A 666 0.44 27.43 19.49
CA TRP A 666 1.69 27.36 20.24
C TRP A 666 1.73 28.30 21.46
N ALA A 667 0.99 29.41 21.41
CA ALA A 667 0.92 30.36 22.52
C ALA A 667 0.15 29.73 23.69
N TYR A 668 -0.99 29.12 23.41
CA TYR A 668 -1.76 28.38 24.42
C TYR A 668 -0.94 27.25 25.05
N ILE A 669 -0.23 26.45 24.23
CA ILE A 669 0.61 25.35 24.73
C ILE A 669 1.72 25.90 25.64
N ALA A 670 2.38 26.99 25.23
CA ALA A 670 3.42 27.64 26.03
C ALA A 670 2.91 28.23 27.36
N GLU A 671 1.65 28.65 27.42
CA GLU A 671 1.02 29.09 28.68
C GLU A 671 0.69 27.92 29.62
N LYS A 672 0.37 26.75 29.07
CA LYS A 672 0.01 25.55 29.84
C LYS A 672 1.21 24.78 30.33
N GLU A 673 2.28 24.73 29.56
CA GLU A 673 3.51 24.01 29.88
C GLU A 673 4.48 24.95 30.60
N THR A 674 4.93 24.57 31.80
CA THR A 674 5.88 25.37 32.58
C THR A 674 7.30 25.37 32.01
N ASP A 675 7.60 24.40 31.13
CA ASP A 675 8.88 24.24 30.45
C ASP A 675 8.89 24.87 29.05
N SER A 676 10.06 25.37 28.63
CA SER A 676 10.29 25.90 27.26
C SER A 676 10.33 24.83 26.15
N ARG A 677 9.96 23.59 26.48
CA ARG A 677 10.01 22.43 25.59
C ARG A 677 8.67 21.71 25.62
N PHE A 678 8.10 21.49 24.45
CA PHE A 678 6.80 20.85 24.30
C PHE A 678 6.98 19.52 23.59
N LEU A 679 6.19 18.53 23.98
CA LEU A 679 6.15 17.23 23.34
C LEU A 679 4.90 17.12 22.49
N GLY A 680 4.99 16.39 21.40
CA GLY A 680 3.83 16.03 20.61
C GLY A 680 4.13 14.88 19.67
N PHE A 681 3.10 14.14 19.29
CA PHE A 681 3.24 13.06 18.30
C PHE A 681 2.95 13.58 16.89
N TYR A 682 3.58 12.95 15.91
CA TYR A 682 3.30 13.14 14.50
C TYR A 682 3.00 11.79 13.86
N THR A 683 2.14 11.80 12.85
CA THR A 683 1.65 10.58 12.18
C THR A 683 2.15 10.48 10.76
N THR A 684 2.37 11.61 10.10
CA THR A 684 2.76 11.67 8.69
C THR A 684 4.01 12.52 8.51
N ALA A 685 5.03 11.89 7.95
CA ALA A 685 6.29 12.51 7.59
C ALA A 685 6.60 12.25 6.11
N SER A 686 7.33 13.16 5.48
CA SER A 686 7.72 13.03 4.08
C SER A 686 9.14 13.52 3.86
N ARG A 687 9.77 13.01 2.79
CA ARG A 687 11.05 13.53 2.30
C ARG A 687 10.88 13.93 0.85
N VAL A 688 10.87 15.23 0.62
CA VAL A 688 10.94 15.79 -0.74
C VAL A 688 12.36 15.53 -1.25
N SER A 689 12.51 14.99 -2.46
CA SER A 689 13.79 14.64 -3.08
C SER A 689 14.84 15.76 -3.09
N GLN A 690 14.45 17.03 -2.94
CA GLN A 690 15.38 18.17 -2.88
C GLN A 690 15.80 18.57 -1.46
N ARG A 691 15.21 17.96 -0.42
CA ARG A 691 15.48 18.31 0.97
C ARG A 691 16.23 17.18 1.66
N THR A 692 17.32 17.53 2.32
CA THR A 692 18.10 16.60 3.15
C THR A 692 17.41 16.27 4.48
N ARG A 693 16.21 16.81 4.73
CA ARG A 693 15.50 16.72 6.01
C ARG A 693 14.11 16.14 5.82
N THR A 694 13.67 15.44 6.85
CA THR A 694 12.31 14.93 6.98
C THR A 694 11.37 16.08 7.35
N GLU A 695 10.29 16.24 6.58
CA GLU A 695 9.24 17.23 6.80
C GLU A 695 7.99 16.54 7.36
N ILE A 696 7.54 16.93 8.56
CA ILE A 696 6.28 16.46 9.14
C ILE A 696 5.11 17.29 8.65
N SER A 697 3.98 16.64 8.38
CA SER A 697 2.76 17.31 7.90
C SER A 697 1.72 17.56 8.99
N ASP A 698 1.96 17.00 10.17
CA ASP A 698 1.11 17.10 11.34
C ASP A 698 1.94 17.06 12.63
N TRP A 699 1.41 17.66 13.69
CA TRP A 699 1.93 17.61 15.06
C TRP A 699 0.79 17.85 16.05
N ASN A 700 0.77 17.10 17.15
CA ASN A 700 -0.31 17.15 18.15
C ASN A 700 0.27 17.04 19.56
N TRP A 701 -0.11 17.97 20.44
CA TRP A 701 0.48 18.18 21.76
C TRP A 701 0.29 16.97 22.69
N ILE A 702 1.34 16.64 23.42
CA ILE A 702 1.32 15.69 24.52
C ILE A 702 1.56 16.48 25.82
N PRO A 703 0.56 16.58 26.71
CA PRO A 703 0.74 17.18 28.02
C PRO A 703 1.87 16.50 28.81
N ALA A 704 2.75 17.30 29.43
CA ALA A 704 3.91 16.78 30.17
C ALA A 704 3.55 15.77 31.27
N GLY A 705 2.41 15.96 31.95
CA GLY A 705 1.91 15.02 32.95
C GLY A 705 1.62 13.63 32.37
N LEU A 706 0.94 13.57 31.22
CA LEU A 706 0.62 12.30 30.56
C LEU A 706 1.88 11.58 30.06
N TRP A 707 2.88 12.34 29.58
CA TRP A 707 4.17 11.78 29.21
C TRP A 707 4.93 11.20 30.41
N ALA A 708 4.88 11.88 31.55
CA ALA A 708 5.51 11.41 32.79
C ALA A 708 4.87 10.11 33.28
N ASP A 709 3.53 10.02 33.28
CA ASP A 709 2.78 8.81 33.62
C ASP A 709 3.19 7.63 32.72
N TRP A 710 3.20 7.85 31.41
CA TRP A 710 3.58 6.82 30.44
C TRP A 710 5.01 6.31 30.67
N ASN A 711 5.96 7.20 30.98
CA ASN A 711 7.33 6.81 31.28
C ASN A 711 7.47 5.93 32.52
N GLN A 712 6.61 6.14 33.52
CA GLN A 712 6.58 5.31 34.73
C GLN A 712 5.97 3.94 34.45
N GLU A 713 4.89 3.87 33.65
CA GLU A 713 4.23 2.62 33.25
C GLU A 713 5.18 1.68 32.48
N VAL A 714 6.05 2.22 31.63
CA VAL A 714 6.93 1.43 30.73
C VAL A 714 8.30 1.09 31.38
N GLN A 715 8.46 1.25 32.71
CA GLN A 715 9.71 0.97 33.46
C GLN A 715 11.02 1.34 32.69
N GLY A 716 11.21 2.63 32.36
CA GLY A 716 12.45 3.10 31.73
C GLY A 716 12.45 3.22 30.20
N GLY A 717 11.28 3.09 29.55
CA GLY A 717 11.14 3.16 28.09
C GLY A 717 11.71 4.43 27.42
N THR A 718 11.70 5.59 28.07
CA THR A 718 12.33 6.80 27.54
C THR A 718 13.87 6.79 27.60
N GLU A 719 14.48 6.05 28.53
CA GLU A 719 15.93 5.84 28.52
C GLU A 719 16.37 4.89 27.40
N ALA A 720 15.53 3.92 27.02
CA ALA A 720 15.78 3.04 25.86
C ALA A 720 15.84 3.84 24.55
N PHE A 721 14.96 4.84 24.36
CA PHE A 721 15.04 5.76 23.21
C PHE A 721 16.24 6.72 23.29
N LYS A 722 16.60 7.22 24.49
CA LYS A 722 17.75 8.14 24.69
C LYS A 722 19.11 7.47 24.50
N THR A 723 19.27 6.23 24.96
CA THR A 723 20.55 5.50 24.90
C THR A 723 20.88 5.00 23.50
N HIS A 724 19.91 4.90 22.59
CA HIS A 724 20.13 4.42 21.22
C HIS A 724 20.13 5.53 20.16
N GLY A 725 19.49 6.68 20.42
CA GLY A 725 19.66 7.89 19.59
C GLY A 725 21.00 8.62 19.80
N ALA A 726 21.68 8.38 20.93
CA ALA A 726 22.94 9.04 21.29
C ALA A 726 24.21 8.33 20.75
N ALA A 727 24.09 7.14 20.17
CA ALA A 727 25.18 6.53 19.41
C ALA A 727 25.28 7.20 18.04
N SER A 728 25.74 8.46 18.03
CA SER A 728 26.13 9.17 16.82
C SER A 728 27.08 8.29 16.00
N PRO A 729 26.86 8.06 14.69
CA PRO A 729 27.98 7.78 13.83
C PRO A 729 28.91 8.99 13.98
N SER A 730 30.15 8.74 14.37
CA SER A 730 31.21 9.76 14.49
C SER A 730 31.05 10.83 13.40
N ARG A 731 30.93 12.09 13.83
CA ARG A 731 31.01 13.34 13.02
C ARG A 731 31.63 13.09 11.63
N ARG A 732 30.81 12.77 10.63
CA ARG A 732 31.27 12.70 9.23
C ARG A 732 31.21 14.11 8.66
N VAL A 733 32.34 14.52 8.09
CA VAL A 733 32.57 15.81 7.44
C VAL A 733 31.47 16.07 6.42
N HIS A 734 30.84 17.26 6.49
CA HIS A 734 29.96 17.76 5.44
C HIS A 734 30.71 17.81 4.11
N LYS A 735 30.48 16.82 3.26
CA LYS A 735 30.52 16.99 1.82
C LYS A 735 29.11 16.82 1.29
N SER A 736 28.64 17.77 0.50
CA SER A 736 27.36 17.70 -0.18
C SER A 736 27.46 16.61 -1.24
N HIS A 737 26.93 15.43 -0.93
CA HIS A 737 26.82 14.34 -1.88
C HIS A 737 25.33 14.14 -2.19
N ARG A 738 25.00 14.26 -3.47
CA ARG A 738 23.66 13.97 -3.99
C ARG A 738 23.42 12.47 -3.86
N ASN A 739 22.25 12.10 -3.37
CA ASN A 739 21.80 10.72 -3.46
C ASN A 739 21.71 10.35 -4.97
N PRO A 740 22.21 9.20 -5.43
CA PRO A 740 22.04 8.78 -6.82
C PRO A 740 20.55 8.67 -7.26
N ASP A 741 19.65 8.49 -6.28
CA ASP A 741 18.19 8.44 -6.46
C ASP A 741 17.52 9.83 -6.53
N GLU A 742 18.26 10.91 -6.32
CA GLU A 742 17.74 12.27 -6.45
C GLU A 742 17.70 12.68 -7.92
N VAL A 743 16.48 12.81 -8.47
CA VAL A 743 16.26 13.34 -9.81
C VAL A 743 16.95 14.71 -9.95
N PRO A 744 18.02 14.84 -10.76
CA PRO A 744 18.59 16.13 -11.09
C PRO A 744 17.61 16.86 -12.01
N LYS A 745 17.36 18.16 -11.76
CA LYS A 745 16.57 19.00 -12.65
C LYS A 745 17.20 19.20 -14.02
#